data_AF-A0A820UNV2-F1
#
_entry.id   AF-A0A820UNV2-F1
#
_cell.length_a   1.000
_cell.length_b   1.000
_cell.length_c   1.000
_cell.angle_alpha   90.00
_cell.angle_beta   90.00
_cell.angle_gamma   90.00
#
_symmetry.space_group_name_H-M   'P 1'
#
loop_
_entity.id
_entity.type
_entity.pdbx_description
1 polymer ?
#
loop_
_entity_poly.entity_id
_entity_poly.type
_entity_poly.pdbx_seq_one_letter_code
_entity_poly.pdbx_strand_id
1 'polypeptide(L)'
;MNNNVRKKHKKKVKRKNVNFNNNSLHNLNGDENEIANQDYTYAHDENVDGTINYGETEKQRVAPPPVVEENKQVTNEAEKLGTDEAPLIEYANEPLLPLVDACAPLNDVVHDLSYYVNMALEETPEEPPDGLTMDESAAIRLYTIEWEAPHRSLYSMLNYTLKNCSREDLRPYFRYMKLFLTALVKLPCCPPLTVWRGVTKNLSIDFPPGTRVTWWAFSSTTTELTVLENNMYLGTTGARTLFSVETINGRTIRNHSHFVTEDEILLLPGTHMIVQSQFSPATDLYIIHLKQVIPDETLLELPFEGARLYPKLERPWYRKKRFVIPLALLITMCIVATVVGAILGTRAANKEPPYVFTNPYPSGTTFDIGSFPISLVSGYFNGDKYVDLAILNSGDQSIDILLGNANGIYSTLIQTDTGTDPVFVTLCNVSDNTSYLIVVNRNDGTITLFNINKDGTLDYATDFRVGVGPVSVVCGHFDNNSIIDMAVLNSFENTVYLIFDVHDETYEYYEWLDVGEYPSSMIYADFNTDLILDLVVVNQDDNNITVLIGVGDGYFNDSVTYNVGETPAVVVSGDFNNDKKMDLAISNNGSHFISILFGDGNGAFQTQVPCEVGNGTGGLAAADLNKDGILDLVATISGGPYVNVLLGYRNGSFQRGVYYEVGDNPTAVVAADFNNDGRLDLAITNMDANTISILINYGDGTYQPEVKYVTEKGPIFLMANVFNNGATPDLIVVNNLANSVSLVIGNGDGTFRARIPFMLPETSNNMAAGDFNNDNRTDLVVVNPGNQSVTILLTTKYNTLENAGNYPCGVSPFFLIVVDFNGDNKLDLAVFNQKDNTVSILLGNGNGSFQTLNSFATGTRPIAAVSGDFNKDKKVDLAVINLSSQNISVLLGYGNGSFQSQGSYRTGKSPSFVIALDLNSDQISDLVVANQGEDTISVYLGYGNGSFQGQNKFNAGRSPGLLLSGDFNNDKILDIGVISNQWSTLYMLISDGNASFPYKQTNTIVTSPTDAVATDFNNDEKIDVAMISKKNILRIYIFQDK
;
A
#
# COMPACT_ATOMS: atom_id res chain seq x y z
N MET A 1 -28.40 -66.01 30.50
CA MET A 1 -27.15 -66.40 29.82
C MET A 1 -26.05 -65.53 30.41
N ASN A 2 -25.12 -66.08 31.21
CA ASN A 2 -23.75 -66.50 30.84
C ASN A 2 -22.75 -65.33 30.62
N ASN A 3 -21.46 -65.40 30.97
CA ASN A 3 -20.75 -66.03 32.13
C ASN A 3 -19.23 -65.69 32.06
N ASN A 4 -18.64 -65.20 33.16
CA ASN A 4 -17.41 -65.68 33.82
C ASN A 4 -16.15 -66.23 33.06
N VAL A 5 -14.94 -65.78 33.55
CA VAL A 5 -13.74 -66.62 33.92
C VAL A 5 -12.79 -67.06 32.75
N ARG A 6 -11.42 -67.16 32.81
CA ARG A 6 -10.50 -67.85 33.78
C ARG A 6 -8.95 -67.59 33.61
N LYS A 7 -8.25 -67.21 34.71
CA LYS A 7 -6.99 -67.77 35.32
C LYS A 7 -5.64 -68.06 34.57
N LYS A 8 -4.55 -67.52 35.18
CA LYS A 8 -3.35 -68.18 35.83
C LYS A 8 -2.00 -68.51 35.10
N HIS A 9 -0.92 -68.02 35.76
CA HIS A 9 0.23 -68.75 36.40
C HIS A 9 1.70 -68.73 35.84
N LYS A 10 2.57 -68.04 36.62
CA LYS A 10 3.80 -68.53 37.33
C LYS A 10 5.22 -68.54 36.68
N LYS A 11 6.15 -67.96 37.48
CA LYS A 11 7.60 -68.29 37.72
C LYS A 11 8.66 -67.81 36.70
N LYS A 12 9.95 -67.59 37.04
CA LYS A 12 10.70 -67.23 38.28
C LYS A 12 12.24 -67.20 37.95
N VAL A 13 13.06 -66.50 38.76
CA VAL A 13 14.54 -66.62 38.96
C VAL A 13 15.46 -65.73 38.07
N LYS A 14 16.60 -65.14 38.50
CA LYS A 14 17.12 -64.58 39.80
C LYS A 14 18.58 -64.05 39.64
N ARG A 15 19.03 -63.13 40.52
CA ARG A 15 20.43 -62.74 40.88
C ARG A 15 21.12 -61.72 39.95
N LYS A 16 22.00 -60.80 40.42
CA LYS A 16 22.52 -60.51 41.80
C LYS A 16 23.05 -59.05 41.93
N ASN A 17 23.11 -58.58 43.18
CA ASN A 17 23.80 -57.43 43.82
C ASN A 17 25.09 -56.89 43.11
N VAL A 18 25.55 -55.64 43.33
CA VAL A 18 26.07 -55.05 44.60
C VAL A 18 26.10 -53.49 44.58
N ASN A 19 25.82 -52.85 45.73
CA ASN A 19 26.06 -51.40 46.01
C ASN A 19 27.53 -51.12 46.36
N PHE A 20 28.02 -49.89 46.17
CA PHE A 20 28.82 -49.20 47.20
C PHE A 20 28.73 -47.67 47.11
N ASN A 21 28.98 -47.02 48.26
CA ASN A 21 28.93 -45.58 48.52
C ASN A 21 30.15 -44.84 47.86
N ASN A 22 30.37 -43.52 47.91
CA ASN A 22 30.37 -42.62 49.08
C ASN A 22 30.53 -41.13 48.68
N ASN A 23 29.95 -40.25 49.52
CA ASN A 23 30.40 -38.94 50.01
C ASN A 23 31.18 -37.93 49.12
N SER A 24 30.59 -36.73 49.10
CA SER A 24 31.20 -35.42 49.34
C SER A 24 32.54 -35.35 50.11
N LEU A 25 33.37 -34.34 49.82
CA LEU A 25 33.74 -33.24 50.76
C LEU A 25 34.85 -32.29 50.24
N HIS A 26 34.61 -30.99 50.43
CA HIS A 26 35.53 -29.91 50.84
C HIS A 26 36.99 -29.76 50.31
N ASN A 27 37.21 -28.54 49.81
CA ASN A 27 38.24 -27.56 50.23
C ASN A 27 39.71 -27.60 49.73
N LEU A 28 40.05 -26.45 49.13
CA LEU A 28 41.19 -25.55 49.41
C LEU A 28 42.61 -25.85 48.88
N ASN A 29 43.07 -24.85 48.12
CA ASN A 29 44.41 -24.25 48.07
C ASN A 29 45.57 -24.99 47.38
N GLY A 30 46.26 -24.23 46.50
CA GLY A 30 47.73 -24.15 46.33
C GLY A 30 48.47 -25.40 45.85
N ASP A 31 49.44 -25.33 44.93
CA ASP A 31 50.11 -24.20 44.28
C ASP A 31 50.70 -24.66 42.92
N GLU A 32 51.52 -23.81 42.30
CA GLU A 32 52.50 -24.11 41.23
C GLU A 32 52.00 -24.19 39.77
N ASN A 33 52.05 -23.02 39.12
CA ASN A 33 52.95 -22.66 38.01
C ASN A 33 53.20 -23.59 36.80
N GLU A 34 53.42 -22.90 35.67
CA GLU A 34 54.31 -23.26 34.55
C GLU A 34 53.90 -24.42 33.61
N ILE A 35 53.27 -24.08 32.47
CA ILE A 35 53.94 -23.90 31.16
C ILE A 35 52.95 -23.56 30.01
N ALA A 36 53.31 -22.53 29.23
CA ALA A 36 52.97 -22.20 27.82
C ALA A 36 51.50 -22.33 27.31
N ASN A 37 50.93 -21.33 26.62
CA ASN A 37 51.43 -20.81 25.34
C ASN A 37 50.93 -19.38 25.05
N GLN A 38 51.80 -18.50 24.58
CA GLN A 38 51.41 -17.39 23.71
C GLN A 38 52.59 -16.88 22.87
N ASP A 39 52.25 -16.37 21.68
CA ASP A 39 53.01 -15.55 20.73
C ASP A 39 54.31 -16.09 20.11
N TYR A 40 54.42 -15.96 18.78
CA TYR A 40 55.43 -15.08 18.16
C TYR A 40 55.10 -14.76 16.68
N THR A 41 55.52 -13.57 16.28
CA THR A 41 55.47 -12.98 14.93
C THR A 41 56.25 -13.77 13.87
N TYR A 42 55.89 -13.59 12.60
CA TYR A 42 56.80 -13.85 11.46
C TYR A 42 56.92 -12.63 10.55
N ALA A 43 58.16 -12.21 10.30
CA ALA A 43 58.55 -11.39 9.15
C ALA A 43 59.98 -11.72 8.72
N HIS A 44 60.17 -11.79 7.40
CA HIS A 44 61.42 -11.83 6.63
C HIS A 44 62.34 -13.06 6.65
N ASP A 45 62.78 -13.40 5.43
CA ASP A 45 64.08 -13.99 5.12
C ASP A 45 64.75 -13.16 3.98
N GLU A 46 65.80 -12.45 4.37
CA GLU A 46 67.10 -12.16 3.74
C GLU A 46 67.41 -12.11 2.20
N ASN A 47 68.07 -10.99 1.85
CA ASN A 47 69.37 -10.84 1.15
C ASN A 47 69.59 -11.21 -0.35
N VAL A 48 70.02 -10.21 -1.16
CA VAL A 48 71.35 -10.12 -1.82
C VAL A 48 71.78 -8.64 -1.99
N ASP A 49 73.08 -8.37 -1.83
CA ASP A 49 73.81 -7.08 -1.94
C ASP A 49 73.73 -6.31 -3.28
N GLY A 50 73.99 -4.99 -3.23
CA GLY A 50 74.32 -4.18 -4.42
C GLY A 50 74.34 -2.66 -4.21
N THR A 51 75.45 -2.09 -3.72
CA THR A 51 75.62 -0.62 -3.59
C THR A 51 75.94 0.08 -4.92
N ILE A 52 75.61 1.38 -5.04
CA ILE A 52 76.53 2.49 -5.47
C ILE A 52 75.79 3.86 -5.52
N ASN A 53 76.42 4.85 -4.87
CA ASN A 53 76.38 6.32 -4.99
C ASN A 53 75.24 7.08 -5.70
N TYR A 54 74.72 8.07 -4.95
CA TYR A 54 74.12 9.30 -5.47
C TYR A 54 75.17 10.26 -6.04
N GLY A 55 74.76 11.02 -7.06
CA GLY A 55 75.47 12.21 -7.58
C GLY A 55 74.49 13.39 -7.68
N GLU A 56 74.96 14.58 -7.31
CA GLU A 56 74.16 15.80 -7.15
C GLU A 56 73.76 16.45 -8.49
N THR A 57 72.65 17.19 -8.51
CA THR A 57 72.73 18.65 -8.75
C THR A 57 71.49 19.40 -8.28
N GLU A 58 71.70 20.50 -7.56
CA GLU A 58 70.64 21.37 -7.03
C GLU A 58 70.11 22.37 -8.07
N LYS A 59 68.95 23.00 -7.77
CA LYS A 59 68.98 24.40 -7.30
C LYS A 59 67.71 24.90 -6.57
N GLN A 60 67.91 25.15 -5.27
CA GLN A 60 67.36 26.25 -4.43
C GLN A 60 65.87 26.63 -4.54
N ARG A 61 65.01 26.41 -3.52
CA ARG A 61 64.94 26.99 -2.15
C ARG A 61 64.53 28.48 -2.05
N VAL A 62 63.39 28.72 -1.40
CA VAL A 62 63.27 29.52 -0.15
C VAL A 62 62.33 28.77 0.81
N ALA A 63 62.53 28.87 2.13
CA ALA A 63 61.88 28.05 3.15
C ALA A 63 60.75 28.78 3.92
N PRO A 64 59.77 28.07 4.52
CA PRO A 64 58.75 28.63 5.39
C PRO A 64 59.17 28.65 6.89
N PRO A 65 58.71 29.62 7.70
CA PRO A 65 58.73 29.56 9.17
C PRO A 65 57.42 28.97 9.77
N PRO A 66 57.38 28.61 11.07
CA PRO A 66 56.42 27.63 11.59
C PRO A 66 55.34 28.14 12.57
N VAL A 67 54.25 27.35 12.68
CA VAL A 67 53.44 26.95 13.85
C VAL A 67 53.11 27.98 14.95
N VAL A 68 51.81 28.22 15.16
CA VAL A 68 51.13 28.28 16.49
C VAL A 68 49.69 27.73 16.33
N GLU A 69 49.22 26.86 17.24
CA GLU A 69 47.79 26.53 17.39
C GLU A 69 47.12 27.53 18.34
N GLU A 70 45.94 28.06 18.01
CA GLU A 70 45.04 28.60 19.03
C GLU A 70 43.56 28.65 18.56
N ASN A 71 42.65 28.47 19.52
CA ASN A 71 41.19 28.51 19.33
C ASN A 71 40.71 29.79 18.64
N LYS A 72 39.58 29.72 17.91
CA LYS A 72 38.74 30.91 17.71
C LYS A 72 37.24 30.66 17.62
N GLN A 73 36.52 31.58 18.26
CA GLN A 73 35.07 31.66 18.33
C GLN A 73 34.47 32.25 17.05
N VAL A 74 33.18 32.00 16.88
CA VAL A 74 32.25 32.73 16.00
C VAL A 74 32.41 34.25 16.09
N THR A 75 32.55 34.95 14.96
CA THR A 75 31.81 36.20 14.62
C THR A 75 32.13 36.73 13.22
N ASN A 76 31.07 37.06 12.48
CA ASN A 76 30.96 38.01 11.36
C ASN A 76 32.00 37.99 10.21
N GLU A 77 31.67 37.28 9.13
CA GLU A 77 31.97 37.74 7.75
C GLU A 77 30.65 38.00 7.01
N ALA A 78 30.00 39.13 7.34
CA ALA A 78 28.80 39.63 6.66
C ALA A 78 29.12 40.80 5.68
N GLU A 79 30.40 41.01 5.34
CA GLU A 79 30.86 42.15 4.54
C GLU A 79 31.85 41.72 3.44
N LYS A 80 31.40 40.97 2.43
CA LYS A 80 32.11 40.87 1.11
C LYS A 80 31.37 40.21 -0.07
N LEU A 81 30.04 40.21 -0.08
CA LEU A 81 29.27 40.09 -1.32
C LEU A 81 28.75 41.48 -1.70
N GLY A 82 29.14 41.95 -2.87
CA GLY A 82 28.82 43.30 -3.35
C GLY A 82 27.33 43.47 -3.64
N THR A 83 26.80 44.65 -3.35
CA THR A 83 25.39 45.02 -3.52
C THR A 83 25.02 45.23 -4.99
N ASP A 84 24.30 44.29 -5.59
CA ASP A 84 23.69 44.42 -6.93
C ASP A 84 22.16 44.70 -6.90
N GLU A 85 21.63 45.18 -5.76
CA GLU A 85 20.19 45.54 -5.62
C GLU A 85 19.85 47.01 -5.93
N ALA A 86 20.84 47.90 -5.99
CA ALA A 86 20.62 49.31 -6.31
C ALA A 86 19.88 49.59 -7.65
N PRO A 87 20.19 48.92 -8.78
CA PRO A 87 19.67 49.30 -10.11
C PRO A 87 18.19 48.94 -10.36
N LEU A 88 17.47 48.42 -9.35
CA LEU A 88 16.02 48.19 -9.40
C LEU A 88 15.25 49.21 -8.55
N ILE A 89 15.81 49.63 -7.42
CA ILE A 89 15.19 50.61 -6.50
C ILE A 89 15.13 52.01 -7.14
N GLU A 90 16.08 52.35 -8.01
CA GLU A 90 16.10 53.63 -8.74
C GLU A 90 14.84 53.79 -9.61
N TYR A 91 14.55 52.84 -10.50
CA TYR A 91 13.37 52.87 -11.39
C TYR A 91 12.03 52.71 -10.67
N ALA A 92 12.00 52.01 -9.52
CA ALA A 92 10.77 51.87 -8.72
C ALA A 92 10.26 53.24 -8.24
N ASN A 93 11.16 54.16 -7.90
CA ASN A 93 10.83 55.48 -7.35
C ASN A 93 10.73 56.61 -8.41
N GLU A 94 11.10 56.37 -9.67
CA GLU A 94 10.88 57.35 -10.75
C GLU A 94 9.38 57.65 -10.96
N PRO A 95 8.99 58.89 -11.33
CA PRO A 95 7.62 59.18 -11.73
C PRO A 95 7.23 58.38 -12.98
N LEU A 96 5.94 58.14 -13.17
CA LEU A 96 5.43 57.53 -14.40
C LEU A 96 5.68 58.49 -15.58
N LEU A 97 6.41 58.03 -16.60
CA LEU A 97 6.78 58.83 -17.76
C LEU A 97 5.75 58.67 -18.90
N PRO A 98 5.57 59.70 -19.76
CA PRO A 98 4.84 59.56 -21.03
C PRO A 98 5.46 58.47 -21.91
N LEU A 99 4.70 57.91 -22.85
CA LEU A 99 5.10 56.73 -23.63
C LEU A 99 6.40 56.94 -24.40
N VAL A 100 6.59 58.13 -25.01
CA VAL A 100 7.81 58.48 -25.76
C VAL A 100 9.05 58.44 -24.85
N ASP A 101 8.97 59.01 -23.66
CA ASP A 101 10.07 59.04 -22.69
C ASP A 101 10.30 57.68 -22.03
N ALA A 102 9.22 56.92 -21.78
CA ALA A 102 9.28 55.55 -21.26
C ALA A 102 9.93 54.57 -22.26
N CYS A 103 9.73 54.79 -23.56
CA CYS A 103 10.35 54.01 -24.64
C CYS A 103 11.71 54.55 -25.09
N ALA A 104 12.14 55.75 -24.66
CA ALA A 104 13.40 56.35 -25.10
C ALA A 104 14.64 55.44 -24.92
N PRO A 105 14.82 54.70 -23.80
CA PRO A 105 15.94 53.77 -23.62
C PRO A 105 15.91 52.54 -24.55
N LEU A 106 14.75 52.24 -25.15
CA LEU A 106 14.59 51.08 -26.04
C LEU A 106 14.99 51.36 -27.48
N ASN A 107 15.10 52.63 -27.91
CA ASN A 107 15.47 52.97 -29.29
C ASN A 107 16.84 52.41 -29.72
N ASP A 108 17.77 52.22 -28.78
CA ASP A 108 19.09 51.63 -29.05
C ASP A 108 19.07 50.09 -29.17
N VAL A 109 18.01 49.45 -28.66
CA VAL A 109 17.84 47.99 -28.62
C VAL A 109 16.82 47.51 -29.67
N VAL A 110 15.86 48.37 -30.03
CA VAL A 110 14.66 48.04 -30.79
C VAL A 110 14.57 48.95 -32.02
N HIS A 111 14.92 48.39 -33.19
CA HIS A 111 14.97 49.10 -34.47
C HIS A 111 13.59 49.66 -34.86
N ASP A 112 13.53 50.90 -35.36
CA ASP A 112 12.33 51.64 -35.76
C ASP A 112 11.24 51.84 -34.67
N LEU A 113 11.54 51.57 -33.39
CA LEU A 113 10.56 51.71 -32.29
C LEU A 113 9.85 53.07 -32.28
N SER A 114 10.57 54.16 -32.53
CA SER A 114 10.00 55.52 -32.58
C SER A 114 8.88 55.69 -33.61
N TYR A 115 8.88 54.94 -34.72
CA TYR A 115 7.76 54.94 -35.69
C TYR A 115 6.51 54.30 -35.06
N TYR A 116 6.67 53.11 -34.49
CA TYR A 116 5.57 52.36 -33.89
C TYR A 116 5.03 53.01 -32.60
N VAL A 117 5.86 53.70 -31.82
CA VAL A 117 5.42 54.53 -30.68
C VAL A 117 4.51 55.67 -31.13
N ASN A 118 4.87 56.39 -32.19
CA ASN A 118 4.02 57.45 -32.74
C ASN A 118 2.72 56.88 -33.31
N MET A 119 2.79 55.75 -34.04
CA MET A 119 1.61 55.07 -34.57
C MET A 119 0.65 54.62 -33.45
N ALA A 120 1.18 54.08 -32.34
CA ALA A 120 0.38 53.70 -31.17
C ALA A 120 -0.30 54.91 -30.50
N LEU A 121 0.34 56.09 -30.51
CA LEU A 121 -0.25 57.33 -30.00
C LEU A 121 -1.31 57.89 -30.97
N GLU A 122 -1.02 57.94 -32.27
CA GLU A 122 -1.95 58.44 -33.31
C GLU A 122 -3.23 57.58 -33.44
N GLU A 123 -3.11 56.26 -33.23
CA GLU A 123 -4.27 55.35 -33.22
C GLU A 123 -5.02 55.31 -31.88
N THR A 124 -4.48 55.88 -30.81
CA THR A 124 -5.15 55.90 -29.50
C THR A 124 -6.12 57.08 -29.42
N PRO A 125 -7.39 56.87 -29.05
CA PRO A 125 -8.36 57.96 -28.89
C PRO A 125 -7.88 59.03 -27.89
N GLU A 126 -8.20 60.31 -28.13
CA GLU A 126 -7.86 61.42 -27.21
C GLU A 126 -8.43 61.21 -25.79
N GLU A 127 -9.59 60.56 -25.69
CA GLU A 127 -10.18 60.07 -24.43
C GLU A 127 -10.31 58.53 -24.50
N PRO A 128 -9.32 57.76 -24.02
CA PRO A 128 -9.40 56.31 -23.97
C PRO A 128 -10.50 55.81 -23.01
N PRO A 129 -11.09 54.63 -23.27
CA PRO A 129 -12.00 53.99 -22.33
C PRO A 129 -11.29 53.49 -21.05
N ASP A 130 -12.08 52.93 -20.13
CA ASP A 130 -11.60 52.20 -18.95
C ASP A 130 -10.71 53.01 -17.97
N GLY A 131 -10.70 54.34 -18.10
CA GLY A 131 -10.03 55.27 -17.16
C GLY A 131 -8.52 55.40 -17.34
N LEU A 132 -7.98 54.93 -18.47
CA LEU A 132 -6.57 55.05 -18.81
C LEU A 132 -6.23 56.44 -19.38
N THR A 133 -4.99 56.90 -19.16
CA THR A 133 -4.47 58.04 -19.93
C THR A 133 -4.15 57.64 -21.38
N MET A 134 -3.97 58.63 -22.26
CA MET A 134 -3.55 58.39 -23.65
C MET A 134 -2.24 57.58 -23.70
N ASP A 135 -1.24 57.92 -22.89
CA ASP A 135 0.02 57.17 -22.79
C ASP A 135 -0.16 55.73 -22.29
N GLU A 136 -1.04 55.51 -21.31
CA GLU A 136 -1.33 54.18 -20.74
C GLU A 136 -2.05 53.28 -21.74
N SER A 137 -3.04 53.82 -22.45
CA SER A 137 -3.74 53.12 -23.54
C SER A 137 -2.79 52.86 -24.73
N ALA A 138 -1.98 53.84 -25.12
CA ALA A 138 -1.00 53.69 -26.20
C ALA A 138 0.12 52.70 -25.84
N ALA A 139 0.48 52.55 -24.56
CA ALA A 139 1.41 51.51 -24.11
C ALA A 139 0.87 50.10 -24.35
N ILE A 140 -0.43 49.88 -24.07
CA ILE A 140 -1.13 48.62 -24.36
C ILE A 140 -1.25 48.41 -25.86
N ARG A 141 -1.59 49.46 -26.63
CA ARG A 141 -1.63 49.38 -28.09
C ARG A 141 -0.27 48.97 -28.67
N LEU A 142 0.81 49.63 -28.25
CA LEU A 142 2.18 49.34 -28.70
C LEU A 142 2.65 47.90 -28.42
N TYR A 143 2.19 47.30 -27.31
CA TYR A 143 2.43 45.88 -27.00
C TYR A 143 1.84 44.95 -28.07
N THR A 144 0.67 45.31 -28.62
CA THR A 144 -0.09 44.49 -29.58
C THR A 144 0.22 44.75 -31.06
N ILE A 145 0.94 45.81 -31.41
CA ILE A 145 1.26 46.12 -32.81
C ILE A 145 2.25 45.09 -33.38
N GLU A 146 1.88 44.41 -34.48
CA GLU A 146 2.80 43.60 -35.28
C GLU A 146 3.65 44.46 -36.21
N TRP A 147 4.92 44.09 -36.37
CA TRP A 147 5.92 44.87 -37.12
C TRP A 147 6.26 44.15 -38.41
N GLU A 148 6.48 44.89 -39.49
CA GLU A 148 6.81 44.27 -40.78
C GLU A 148 8.15 43.52 -40.73
N ALA A 149 8.19 42.31 -41.30
CA ALA A 149 9.40 41.51 -41.37
C ALA A 149 10.51 42.23 -42.17
N PRO A 150 11.78 42.22 -41.71
CA PRO A 150 12.37 41.28 -40.75
C PRO A 150 12.33 41.71 -39.28
N HIS A 151 11.65 42.81 -38.94
CA HIS A 151 11.65 43.35 -37.58
C HIS A 151 10.76 42.50 -36.64
N ARG A 152 11.13 42.43 -35.36
CA ARG A 152 10.35 41.72 -34.33
C ARG A 152 9.55 42.74 -33.52
N SER A 153 8.27 42.48 -33.28
CA SER A 153 7.43 43.34 -32.44
C SER A 153 7.98 43.48 -31.01
N LEU A 154 7.60 44.56 -30.33
CA LEU A 154 7.99 44.82 -28.94
C LEU A 154 7.60 43.67 -28.00
N TYR A 155 6.44 43.06 -28.20
CA TYR A 155 6.00 41.82 -27.53
C TYR A 155 7.00 40.67 -27.69
N SER A 156 7.43 40.42 -28.93
CA SER A 156 8.34 39.32 -29.28
C SER A 156 9.73 39.54 -28.67
N MET A 157 10.23 40.78 -28.71
CA MET A 157 11.52 41.15 -28.12
C MET A 157 11.50 41.08 -26.60
N LEU A 158 10.48 41.64 -25.94
CA LEU A 158 10.34 41.57 -24.48
C LEU A 158 10.28 40.12 -23.98
N ASN A 159 9.45 39.27 -24.62
CA ASN A 159 9.36 37.84 -24.27
C ASN A 159 10.63 37.05 -24.62
N TYR A 160 11.44 37.48 -25.58
CA TYR A 160 12.74 36.88 -25.86
C TYR A 160 13.77 37.25 -24.78
N THR A 161 13.85 38.52 -24.38
CA THR A 161 14.77 38.98 -23.33
C THR A 161 14.47 38.32 -21.99
N LEU A 162 13.19 38.26 -21.59
CA LEU A 162 12.73 37.61 -20.35
C LEU A 162 13.10 36.11 -20.27
N LYS A 163 13.30 35.43 -21.40
CA LYS A 163 13.66 33.99 -21.43
C LYS A 163 15.15 33.71 -21.26
N ASN A 164 16.02 34.66 -21.57
CA ASN A 164 17.47 34.43 -21.60
C ASN A 164 18.17 34.70 -20.25
N CYS A 165 17.44 34.59 -19.14
CA CYS A 165 17.86 34.70 -17.73
C CYS A 165 18.57 35.99 -17.29
N SER A 166 18.96 36.86 -18.21
CA SER A 166 19.67 38.12 -17.95
C SER A 166 18.80 39.13 -17.20
N ARG A 167 19.44 39.89 -16.31
CA ARG A 167 18.82 41.04 -15.61
C ARG A 167 19.29 42.39 -16.17
N GLU A 168 20.50 42.45 -16.75
CA GLU A 168 21.03 43.66 -17.38
C GLU A 168 20.28 44.01 -18.66
N ASP A 169 19.98 43.01 -19.50
CA ASP A 169 19.32 43.21 -20.80
C ASP A 169 17.85 43.66 -20.67
N LEU A 170 17.26 43.53 -19.47
CA LEU A 170 15.92 44.02 -19.15
C LEU A 170 15.89 45.49 -18.73
N ARG A 171 17.02 46.09 -18.31
CA ARG A 171 17.07 47.48 -17.83
C ARG A 171 16.45 48.49 -18.81
N PRO A 172 16.68 48.41 -20.14
CA PRO A 172 16.03 49.30 -21.10
C PRO A 172 14.50 49.22 -21.11
N TYR A 173 13.92 48.07 -20.76
CA TYR A 173 12.48 47.82 -20.79
C TYR A 173 11.74 48.30 -19.54
N PHE A 174 12.43 48.53 -18.41
CA PHE A 174 11.77 48.79 -17.11
C PHE A 174 10.81 49.98 -17.11
N ARG A 175 11.17 51.11 -17.75
CA ARG A 175 10.30 52.30 -17.80
C ARG A 175 9.01 52.04 -18.61
N TYR A 176 9.13 51.39 -19.76
CA TYR A 176 7.97 50.94 -20.55
C TYR A 176 7.12 49.91 -19.79
N MET A 177 7.74 48.89 -19.18
CA MET A 177 7.04 47.87 -18.38
C MET A 177 6.28 48.49 -17.20
N LYS A 178 6.83 49.53 -16.55
CA LYS A 178 6.17 50.26 -15.46
C LYS A 178 4.90 50.98 -15.95
N LEU A 179 4.96 51.65 -17.10
CA LEU A 179 3.80 52.29 -17.74
C LEU A 179 2.73 51.25 -18.12
N PHE A 180 3.14 50.18 -18.81
CA PHE A 180 2.26 49.10 -19.25
C PHE A 180 1.57 48.37 -18.08
N LEU A 181 2.31 47.99 -17.03
CA LEU A 181 1.73 47.35 -15.85
C LEU A 181 0.80 48.28 -15.07
N THR A 182 1.11 49.58 -14.99
CA THR A 182 0.22 50.57 -14.37
C THR A 182 -1.11 50.66 -15.11
N ALA A 183 -1.07 50.63 -16.46
CA ALA A 183 -2.25 50.56 -17.30
C ALA A 183 -3.06 49.28 -17.05
N LEU A 184 -2.42 48.10 -17.06
CA LEU A 184 -3.12 46.83 -16.80
C LEU A 184 -3.79 46.75 -15.42
N VAL A 185 -3.14 47.28 -14.38
CA VAL A 185 -3.73 47.26 -13.02
C VAL A 185 -5.01 48.11 -12.95
N LYS A 186 -5.08 49.22 -13.69
CA LYS A 186 -6.25 50.11 -13.76
C LYS A 186 -7.44 49.52 -14.50
N LEU A 187 -7.20 48.66 -15.51
CA LEU A 187 -8.28 48.02 -16.27
C LEU A 187 -9.24 47.22 -15.37
N PRO A 188 -10.53 47.11 -15.73
CA PRO A 188 -11.48 46.30 -14.98
C PRO A 188 -11.12 44.81 -15.04
N CYS A 189 -11.26 44.11 -13.91
CA CYS A 189 -11.15 42.65 -13.88
C CYS A 189 -12.33 42.01 -14.62
N CYS A 190 -12.04 41.04 -15.49
CA CYS A 190 -13.06 40.18 -16.06
C CYS A 190 -13.69 39.29 -14.97
N PRO A 191 -14.96 38.86 -15.12
CA PRO A 191 -15.53 37.78 -14.32
C PRO A 191 -14.70 36.48 -14.45
N PRO A 192 -14.81 35.52 -13.51
CA PRO A 192 -14.15 34.22 -13.65
C PRO A 192 -14.48 33.53 -14.98
N LEU A 193 -13.44 33.20 -15.75
CA LEU A 193 -13.56 32.62 -17.09
C LEU A 193 -12.31 31.81 -17.47
N THR A 194 -12.47 30.88 -18.42
CA THR A 194 -11.37 30.06 -18.95
C THR A 194 -10.74 30.73 -20.17
N VAL A 195 -9.43 30.97 -20.11
CA VAL A 195 -8.61 31.47 -21.23
C VAL A 195 -7.61 30.43 -21.68
N TRP A 196 -7.17 30.52 -22.93
CA TRP A 196 -6.34 29.52 -23.57
C TRP A 196 -4.98 30.07 -24.00
N ARG A 197 -3.94 29.24 -23.89
CA ARG A 197 -2.60 29.55 -24.39
C ARG A 197 -1.89 28.33 -24.97
N GLY A 198 -1.50 28.40 -26.24
CA GLY A 198 -0.66 27.39 -26.89
C GLY A 198 0.84 27.65 -26.73
N VAL A 199 1.63 26.56 -26.65
CA VAL A 199 3.11 26.57 -26.68
C VAL A 199 3.61 25.38 -27.51
N THR A 200 4.55 25.62 -28.42
CA THR A 200 5.17 24.60 -29.31
C THR A 200 6.28 23.79 -28.62
N LYS A 201 6.02 23.29 -27.39
CA LYS A 201 6.89 22.35 -26.65
C LYS A 201 6.00 21.42 -25.82
N ASN A 202 6.40 20.18 -25.58
CA ASN A 202 5.86 19.41 -24.46
C ASN A 202 6.32 20.03 -23.14
N LEU A 203 5.36 20.37 -22.28
CA LEU A 203 5.54 20.88 -20.92
C LEU A 203 4.78 20.03 -19.88
N SER A 204 4.20 18.88 -20.25
CA SER A 204 3.43 18.03 -19.32
C SER A 204 4.30 17.44 -18.19
N ILE A 205 5.58 17.19 -18.49
CA ILE A 205 6.58 16.76 -17.51
C ILE A 205 6.96 17.94 -16.58
N ASP A 206 6.98 19.16 -17.11
CA ASP A 206 7.33 20.37 -16.36
C ASP A 206 6.18 20.87 -15.44
N PHE A 207 4.94 20.38 -15.63
CA PHE A 207 3.73 20.84 -14.92
C PHE A 207 2.74 19.69 -14.59
N PRO A 208 3.09 18.71 -13.75
CA PRO A 208 2.15 17.68 -13.29
C PRO A 208 1.02 18.27 -12.40
N PRO A 209 -0.11 17.57 -12.22
CA PRO A 209 -1.21 17.99 -11.33
C PRO A 209 -0.71 18.30 -9.90
N GLY A 210 -1.33 19.29 -9.25
CA GLY A 210 -0.89 19.81 -7.96
C GLY A 210 0.25 20.85 -8.05
N THR A 211 0.98 20.94 -9.17
CA THR A 211 2.08 21.92 -9.33
C THR A 211 1.58 23.34 -9.16
N ARG A 212 2.22 24.10 -8.25
CA ARG A 212 1.99 25.54 -8.08
C ARG A 212 2.78 26.30 -9.14
N VAL A 213 2.07 27.04 -9.97
CA VAL A 213 2.63 27.81 -11.09
C VAL A 213 2.43 29.30 -10.84
N THR A 214 3.49 30.09 -10.92
CA THR A 214 3.38 31.55 -10.89
C THR A 214 3.57 32.10 -12.30
N TRP A 215 2.56 32.76 -12.83
CA TRP A 215 2.59 33.35 -14.17
C TRP A 215 3.43 34.62 -14.16
N TRP A 216 4.70 34.52 -14.55
CA TRP A 216 5.64 35.66 -14.62
C TRP A 216 5.74 36.28 -16.02
N ALA A 217 5.05 35.72 -17.03
CA ALA A 217 5.23 36.09 -18.42
C ALA A 217 4.26 37.19 -18.88
N PHE A 218 4.77 38.10 -19.71
CA PHE A 218 3.99 39.07 -20.48
C PHE A 218 3.43 38.39 -21.73
N SER A 219 2.67 37.31 -21.54
CA SER A 219 2.03 36.52 -22.58
C SER A 219 0.51 36.68 -22.51
N SER A 220 -0.09 37.09 -23.62
CA SER A 220 -1.53 37.13 -23.77
C SER A 220 -2.16 35.74 -23.95
N THR A 221 -3.44 35.68 -23.59
CA THR A 221 -4.31 34.51 -23.64
C THR A 221 -5.58 34.89 -24.39
N THR A 222 -6.27 33.93 -25.00
CA THR A 222 -7.51 34.18 -25.76
C THR A 222 -8.68 33.45 -25.14
N THR A 223 -9.88 34.03 -25.23
CA THR A 223 -11.14 33.33 -24.90
C THR A 223 -11.60 32.36 -26.01
N GLU A 224 -11.06 32.50 -27.22
CA GLU A 224 -11.50 31.77 -28.42
C GLU A 224 -10.47 30.70 -28.82
N LEU A 225 -10.76 29.42 -28.53
CA LEU A 225 -9.87 28.30 -28.84
C LEU A 225 -9.51 28.20 -30.34
N THR A 226 -10.45 28.59 -31.21
CA THR A 226 -10.29 28.65 -32.67
C THR A 226 -9.13 29.54 -33.15
N VAL A 227 -8.73 30.55 -32.36
CA VAL A 227 -7.56 31.39 -32.65
C VAL A 227 -6.26 30.59 -32.56
N LEU A 228 -6.20 29.61 -31.64
CA LEU A 228 -5.06 28.70 -31.49
C LEU A 228 -5.08 27.56 -32.53
N GLU A 229 -6.27 27.14 -32.97
CA GLU A 229 -6.47 26.11 -34.01
C GLU A 229 -6.07 26.59 -35.42
N ASN A 230 -6.03 27.89 -35.67
CA ASN A 230 -5.52 28.49 -36.92
C ASN A 230 -3.99 28.37 -37.12
N ASN A 231 -3.36 27.38 -36.47
CA ASN A 231 -1.99 26.89 -36.66
C ASN A 231 -0.83 27.86 -36.34
N MET A 232 -1.07 29.15 -36.15
CA MET A 232 0.00 30.15 -35.98
C MET A 232 0.64 30.17 -34.58
N TYR A 233 -0.12 29.81 -33.53
CA TYR A 233 0.34 29.92 -32.13
C TYR A 233 0.61 28.58 -31.42
N LEU A 234 -0.12 27.51 -31.75
CA LEU A 234 0.05 26.18 -31.15
C LEU A 234 0.98 25.26 -31.97
N GLY A 235 1.18 25.57 -33.26
CA GLY A 235 2.03 24.81 -34.16
C GLY A 235 1.35 23.58 -34.79
N THR A 236 1.68 23.32 -36.06
CA THR A 236 1.10 22.24 -36.87
C THR A 236 1.57 20.84 -36.47
N THR A 237 2.85 20.70 -36.09
CA THR A 237 3.55 19.41 -35.95
C THR A 237 4.55 19.41 -34.80
N GLY A 238 4.63 18.30 -34.07
CA GLY A 238 5.60 18.10 -33.00
C GLY A 238 5.02 18.46 -31.62
N ALA A 239 5.73 18.05 -30.57
CA ALA A 239 5.16 18.03 -29.23
C ALA A 239 4.80 19.45 -28.72
N ARG A 240 3.54 19.66 -28.37
CA ARG A 240 2.89 20.96 -28.12
C ARG A 240 1.99 20.90 -26.88
N THR A 241 1.92 21.99 -26.14
CA THR A 241 1.10 22.13 -24.93
C THR A 241 0.06 23.20 -25.10
N LEU A 242 -1.19 22.89 -24.72
CA LEU A 242 -2.31 23.81 -24.63
C LEU A 242 -2.68 24.00 -23.16
N PHE A 243 -2.48 25.20 -22.63
CA PHE A 243 -2.94 25.56 -21.30
C PHE A 243 -4.40 26.03 -21.35
N SER A 244 -5.22 25.43 -20.49
CA SER A 244 -6.57 25.87 -20.14
C SER A 244 -6.50 26.57 -18.78
N VAL A 245 -6.56 27.90 -18.76
CA VAL A 245 -6.39 28.69 -17.53
C VAL A 245 -7.74 29.22 -17.04
N GLU A 246 -8.25 28.71 -15.93
CA GLU A 246 -9.34 29.38 -15.20
C GLU A 246 -8.79 30.57 -14.42
N THR A 247 -9.01 31.79 -14.94
CA THR A 247 -8.67 33.04 -14.26
C THR A 247 -9.88 33.64 -13.57
N ILE A 248 -9.64 34.35 -12.47
CA ILE A 248 -10.63 35.06 -11.66
C ILE A 248 -10.45 36.59 -11.68
N ASN A 249 -9.37 37.11 -12.27
CA ASN A 249 -9.06 38.55 -12.28
C ASN A 249 -8.26 39.05 -13.51
N GLY A 250 -8.18 38.26 -14.58
CA GLY A 250 -7.58 38.68 -15.85
C GLY A 250 -8.19 39.97 -16.42
N ARG A 251 -7.45 40.64 -17.31
CA ARG A 251 -7.82 41.92 -17.91
C ARG A 251 -8.02 41.77 -19.41
N THR A 252 -9.19 42.12 -19.92
CA THR A 252 -9.38 42.28 -21.37
C THR A 252 -8.68 43.54 -21.86
N ILE A 253 -8.03 43.45 -23.02
CA ILE A 253 -7.46 44.60 -23.72
C ILE A 253 -8.13 44.86 -25.08
N ARG A 254 -9.29 44.25 -25.39
CA ARG A 254 -10.02 44.36 -26.69
C ARG A 254 -10.37 45.82 -27.09
N ASN A 255 -10.40 46.75 -26.13
CA ASN A 255 -10.61 48.19 -26.35
C ASN A 255 -9.31 49.00 -26.59
N HIS A 256 -8.16 48.49 -26.17
CA HIS A 256 -6.86 49.19 -26.18
C HIS A 256 -5.85 48.54 -27.14
N SER A 257 -6.06 47.28 -27.53
CA SER A 257 -5.29 46.55 -28.53
C SER A 257 -5.42 47.16 -29.94
N HIS A 258 -4.38 47.00 -30.75
CA HIS A 258 -4.43 47.23 -32.19
C HIS A 258 -5.42 46.26 -32.86
N PHE A 259 -5.56 45.04 -32.33
CA PHE A 259 -6.52 44.03 -32.78
C PHE A 259 -7.83 44.09 -31.99
N VAL A 260 -8.75 44.96 -32.41
CA VAL A 260 -10.07 45.14 -31.77
C VAL A 260 -11.05 43.97 -31.99
N THR A 261 -10.68 42.96 -32.79
CA THR A 261 -11.58 41.88 -33.22
C THR A 261 -11.62 40.67 -32.29
N GLU A 262 -10.70 40.49 -31.35
CA GLU A 262 -10.55 39.28 -30.50
C GLU A 262 -10.44 39.62 -29.00
N ASP A 263 -10.98 38.77 -28.10
CA ASP A 263 -10.87 39.02 -26.64
C ASP A 263 -9.51 38.53 -26.11
N GLU A 264 -8.52 39.40 -26.28
CA GLU A 264 -7.19 39.21 -25.73
C GLU A 264 -7.22 39.53 -24.22
N ILE A 265 -6.98 38.52 -23.40
CA ILE A 265 -6.94 38.60 -21.95
C ILE A 265 -5.49 38.49 -21.46
N LEU A 266 -5.09 39.43 -20.60
CA LEU A 266 -3.80 39.43 -19.92
C LEU A 266 -3.94 39.09 -18.44
N LEU A 267 -3.04 38.24 -17.95
CA LEU A 267 -2.87 37.94 -16.53
C LEU A 267 -1.74 38.81 -15.97
N LEU A 268 -1.89 39.33 -14.77
CA LEU A 268 -0.85 40.13 -14.13
C LEU A 268 0.36 39.23 -13.78
N PRO A 269 1.61 39.66 -14.02
CA PRO A 269 2.78 38.95 -13.55
C PRO A 269 2.75 38.71 -12.04
N GLY A 270 3.09 37.50 -11.60
CA GLY A 270 2.91 37.05 -10.21
C GLY A 270 1.58 36.35 -9.92
N THR A 271 0.71 36.16 -10.94
CA THR A 271 -0.55 35.42 -10.76
C THR A 271 -0.27 33.95 -10.40
N HIS A 272 -0.69 33.54 -9.20
CA HIS A 272 -0.55 32.17 -8.73
C HIS A 272 -1.67 31.26 -9.24
N MET A 273 -1.28 30.06 -9.68
CA MET A 273 -2.16 29.01 -10.17
C MET A 273 -1.73 27.65 -9.60
N ILE A 274 -2.64 26.69 -9.68
CA ILE A 274 -2.35 25.27 -9.48
C ILE A 274 -2.76 24.48 -10.72
N VAL A 275 -1.95 23.50 -11.13
CA VAL A 275 -2.36 22.53 -12.15
C VAL A 275 -3.43 21.63 -11.53
N GLN A 276 -4.63 21.61 -12.09
CA GLN A 276 -5.72 20.74 -11.64
C GLN A 276 -5.63 19.35 -12.27
N SER A 277 -5.28 19.28 -13.54
CA SER A 277 -5.19 18.03 -14.32
C SER A 277 -4.37 18.24 -15.58
N GLN A 278 -3.89 17.15 -16.15
CA GLN A 278 -3.35 17.14 -17.51
C GLN A 278 -3.73 15.84 -18.22
N PHE A 279 -3.86 15.90 -19.54
CA PHE A 279 -4.07 14.72 -20.38
C PHE A 279 -3.55 14.97 -21.81
N SER A 280 -3.40 13.90 -22.59
CA SER A 280 -2.95 13.98 -23.99
C SER A 280 -4.01 13.38 -24.91
N PRO A 281 -4.83 14.19 -25.62
CA PRO A 281 -5.87 13.68 -26.52
C PRO A 281 -5.31 13.18 -27.87
N ALA A 282 -4.03 13.44 -28.17
CA ALA A 282 -3.33 12.99 -29.36
C ALA A 282 -1.82 12.91 -29.08
N THR A 283 -1.10 12.01 -29.76
CA THR A 283 0.30 11.64 -29.49
C THR A 283 1.33 12.78 -29.43
N ASP A 284 1.01 13.98 -29.90
CA ASP A 284 1.88 15.16 -29.80
C ASP A 284 1.23 16.38 -29.11
N LEU A 285 -0.02 16.30 -28.65
CA LEU A 285 -0.73 17.38 -27.96
C LEU A 285 -0.96 17.02 -26.49
N TYR A 286 -0.56 17.92 -25.61
CA TYR A 286 -0.79 17.84 -24.16
C TYR A 286 -1.68 19.02 -23.73
N ILE A 287 -2.74 18.74 -22.97
CA ILE A 287 -3.62 19.76 -22.41
C ILE A 287 -3.36 19.81 -20.90
N ILE A 288 -3.12 21.01 -20.37
CA ILE A 288 -2.81 21.24 -18.96
C ILE A 288 -3.83 22.26 -18.42
N HIS A 289 -4.61 21.85 -17.42
CA HIS A 289 -5.62 22.69 -16.79
C HIS A 289 -5.02 23.39 -15.58
N LEU A 290 -4.98 24.73 -15.62
CA LEU A 290 -4.52 25.61 -14.56
C LEU A 290 -5.71 26.34 -13.95
N LYS A 291 -5.76 26.41 -12.62
CA LYS A 291 -6.74 27.23 -11.89
C LYS A 291 -6.03 28.30 -11.08
N GLN A 292 -6.45 29.55 -11.24
CA GLN A 292 -5.96 30.65 -10.43
C GLN A 292 -6.37 30.51 -8.96
N VAL A 293 -5.40 30.72 -8.07
CA VAL A 293 -5.58 30.64 -6.62
C VAL A 293 -5.30 32.03 -6.03
N ILE A 294 -6.14 32.48 -5.11
CA ILE A 294 -5.88 33.68 -4.31
C ILE A 294 -4.96 33.26 -3.15
N PRO A 295 -3.77 33.87 -2.97
CA PRO A 295 -2.96 33.63 -1.77
C PRO A 295 -3.68 34.13 -0.52
N ASP A 296 -3.58 33.37 0.58
CA ASP A 296 -3.97 33.89 1.90
C ASP A 296 -3.10 35.10 2.28
N GLU A 297 -3.69 36.06 3.00
CA GLU A 297 -3.03 37.33 3.36
C GLU A 297 -1.77 37.17 4.25
N THR A 298 -1.47 35.94 4.71
CA THR A 298 -0.32 35.57 5.53
C THR A 298 0.94 35.18 4.73
N LEU A 299 0.88 35.07 3.39
CA LEU A 299 1.99 34.63 2.52
C LEU A 299 2.61 35.74 1.65
N LEU A 300 2.63 36.98 2.16
CA LEU A 300 3.22 38.15 1.50
C LEU A 300 4.54 38.63 2.14
N GLU A 301 5.48 37.70 2.35
CA GLU A 301 6.90 38.03 2.44
C GLU A 301 7.59 37.70 1.10
N LEU A 302 7.54 38.65 0.16
CA LEU A 302 8.50 38.69 -0.93
C LEU A 302 9.81 39.34 -0.43
N PRO A 303 10.99 38.88 -0.87
CA PRO A 303 12.26 39.51 -0.53
C PRO A 303 12.49 40.79 -1.35
N PHE A 304 11.59 41.77 -1.21
CA PHE A 304 11.71 43.12 -1.76
C PHE A 304 10.91 44.12 -0.90
N GLU A 305 11.56 44.74 0.09
CA GLU A 305 11.03 45.96 0.71
C GLU A 305 11.00 47.09 -0.33
N GLY A 306 9.87 47.29 -1.01
CA GLY A 306 9.85 48.27 -2.11
C GLY A 306 8.51 48.71 -2.72
N ALA A 307 7.35 48.12 -2.40
CA ALA A 307 6.07 48.63 -2.90
C ALA A 307 4.85 48.21 -2.06
N ARG A 308 4.31 49.12 -1.23
CA ARG A 308 2.96 48.98 -0.65
C ARG A 308 1.91 49.55 -1.61
N LEU A 309 1.11 48.70 -2.26
CA LEU A 309 -0.11 49.10 -2.96
C LEU A 309 -1.26 48.10 -2.74
N TYR A 310 -1.83 48.14 -1.53
CA TYR A 310 -3.17 47.61 -1.25
C TYR A 310 -3.97 48.67 -0.46
N PRO A 311 -5.01 49.28 -1.06
CA PRO A 311 -6.03 50.01 -0.32
C PRO A 311 -7.03 49.01 0.27
N LYS A 312 -7.25 49.07 1.59
CA LYS A 312 -8.32 48.31 2.27
C LYS A 312 -9.68 48.61 1.64
N LEU A 313 -10.47 47.58 1.38
CA LEU A 313 -11.92 47.71 1.17
C LEU A 313 -12.69 46.64 1.96
N GLU A 314 -13.57 47.11 2.81
CA GLU A 314 -14.40 46.30 3.70
C GLU A 314 -15.57 45.66 2.92
N ARG A 315 -15.85 44.37 3.17
CA ARG A 315 -17.16 43.73 2.89
C ARG A 315 -18.26 44.50 3.66
N PRO A 316 -19.58 44.48 3.31
CA PRO A 316 -20.37 43.26 3.00
C PRO A 316 -21.64 43.37 2.09
N TRP A 317 -22.45 42.29 2.07
CA TRP A 317 -23.92 42.15 1.76
C TRP A 317 -24.41 41.46 0.46
N TYR A 318 -24.48 40.12 0.52
CA TYR A 318 -25.62 39.22 0.21
C TYR A 318 -26.94 39.77 -0.45
N ARG A 319 -27.45 39.11 -1.53
CA ARG A 319 -28.73 38.32 -1.56
C ARG A 319 -29.23 37.86 -2.96
N LYS A 320 -29.63 36.56 -3.03
CA LYS A 320 -30.87 35.94 -3.60
C LYS A 320 -31.42 36.49 -4.96
N LYS A 321 -31.90 35.68 -5.94
CA LYS A 321 -32.69 34.42 -5.88
C LYS A 321 -32.94 33.87 -7.32
N ARG A 322 -33.22 32.55 -7.47
CA ARG A 322 -34.10 31.81 -8.44
C ARG A 322 -34.54 32.51 -9.76
N PHE A 323 -34.64 31.85 -10.92
CA PHE A 323 -35.58 30.73 -11.19
C PHE A 323 -35.28 29.95 -12.51
N VAL A 324 -36.07 28.91 -12.72
CA VAL A 324 -36.08 27.84 -13.73
C VAL A 324 -36.32 28.29 -15.20
N ILE A 325 -35.76 27.50 -16.13
CA ILE A 325 -36.10 27.23 -17.57
C ILE A 325 -37.63 27.29 -17.90
N PRO A 326 -38.13 27.31 -19.17
CA PRO A 326 -37.56 26.69 -20.38
C PRO A 326 -37.81 27.46 -21.72
N LEU A 327 -37.71 26.71 -22.83
CA LEU A 327 -38.48 26.80 -24.09
C LEU A 327 -37.78 27.54 -25.26
N ALA A 328 -37.73 27.03 -26.50
CA ALA A 328 -37.74 25.67 -27.07
C ALA A 328 -37.45 25.78 -28.59
N LEU A 329 -37.33 24.62 -29.28
CA LEU A 329 -37.75 24.39 -30.69
C LEU A 329 -37.08 25.27 -31.78
N LEU A 330 -36.51 24.69 -32.84
CA LEU A 330 -37.26 23.85 -33.78
C LEU A 330 -36.37 22.89 -34.61
N ILE A 331 -36.79 21.62 -34.63
CA ILE A 331 -36.57 20.52 -35.60
C ILE A 331 -35.36 20.60 -36.56
N THR A 332 -34.47 19.60 -36.49
CA THR A 332 -33.45 19.27 -37.50
C THR A 332 -33.58 17.81 -37.98
N MET A 333 -33.40 17.56 -39.28
CA MET A 333 -33.69 16.30 -39.99
C MET A 333 -32.97 16.28 -41.36
N CYS A 334 -32.70 15.20 -42.10
CA CYS A 334 -32.60 13.71 -41.91
C CYS A 334 -32.08 13.12 -43.27
N ILE A 335 -32.21 11.80 -43.51
CA ILE A 335 -31.93 11.04 -44.77
C ILE A 335 -30.45 10.57 -44.87
N VAL A 336 -30.10 9.28 -45.02
CA VAL A 336 -30.89 8.02 -45.08
C VAL A 336 -30.24 6.87 -44.28
N ALA A 337 -29.85 5.74 -44.90
CA ALA A 337 -29.68 4.44 -44.26
C ALA A 337 -28.85 3.41 -45.09
N THR A 338 -27.98 2.69 -44.38
CA THR A 338 -27.87 1.21 -44.25
C THR A 338 -27.66 0.26 -45.44
N VAL A 339 -26.73 -0.68 -45.20
CA VAL A 339 -26.52 -1.96 -45.92
C VAL A 339 -26.40 -3.11 -44.89
N VAL A 340 -26.48 -4.37 -45.33
CA VAL A 340 -26.52 -5.62 -44.52
C VAL A 340 -25.59 -6.65 -45.20
N GLY A 341 -24.89 -7.58 -44.54
CA GLY A 341 -24.86 -8.03 -43.14
C GLY A 341 -24.04 -9.35 -43.04
N ALA A 342 -23.96 -9.97 -41.85
CA ALA A 342 -23.06 -11.09 -41.54
C ALA A 342 -23.39 -12.45 -42.19
N ILE A 343 -22.43 -13.41 -42.16
CA ILE A 343 -22.62 -14.84 -41.79
C ILE A 343 -21.29 -15.66 -41.86
N LEU A 344 -20.94 -16.32 -40.73
CA LEU A 344 -19.99 -17.46 -40.52
C LEU A 344 -18.48 -17.30 -40.90
N GLY A 345 -17.49 -17.76 -40.12
CA GLY A 345 -17.48 -18.30 -38.74
C GLY A 345 -16.66 -19.59 -38.55
N THR A 346 -15.54 -19.53 -37.82
CA THR A 346 -14.91 -20.65 -37.08
C THR A 346 -13.97 -20.12 -35.99
N ARG A 347 -14.09 -20.64 -34.76
CA ARG A 347 -13.12 -20.43 -33.67
C ARG A 347 -11.75 -21.05 -34.03
N ALA A 348 -10.67 -20.37 -33.66
CA ALA A 348 -9.38 -20.97 -33.37
C ALA A 348 -8.89 -20.35 -32.06
N ALA A 349 -8.46 -21.18 -31.10
CA ALA A 349 -8.00 -20.71 -29.80
C ALA A 349 -6.66 -19.96 -29.96
N ASN A 350 -6.58 -18.76 -29.42
CA ASN A 350 -5.30 -18.07 -29.25
C ASN A 350 -4.60 -18.68 -28.04
N LYS A 351 -3.32 -19.03 -28.20
CA LYS A 351 -2.41 -19.22 -27.07
C LYS A 351 -1.85 -17.86 -26.71
N GLU A 352 -2.07 -17.41 -25.49
CA GLU A 352 -1.42 -16.22 -24.95
C GLU A 352 0.00 -16.54 -24.44
N PRO A 353 0.91 -15.55 -24.45
CA PRO A 353 2.29 -15.74 -24.02
C PRO A 353 2.44 -15.55 -22.50
N PRO A 354 3.47 -16.16 -21.87
CA PRO A 354 3.91 -15.74 -20.55
C PRO A 354 4.70 -14.42 -20.68
N TYR A 355 4.25 -13.35 -20.02
CA TYR A 355 4.99 -12.08 -20.00
C TYR A 355 6.24 -12.17 -19.06
N VAL A 356 7.13 -11.17 -19.00
CA VAL A 356 8.24 -11.14 -18.00
C VAL A 356 8.81 -9.71 -17.80
N PHE A 357 9.17 -9.38 -16.56
CA PHE A 357 9.66 -8.09 -16.02
C PHE A 357 10.54 -7.14 -16.86
N THR A 358 10.53 -5.85 -16.44
CA THR A 358 11.12 -4.67 -17.11
C THR A 358 12.08 -3.89 -16.16
N ASN A 359 12.45 -2.63 -16.44
CA ASN A 359 13.55 -1.91 -15.76
C ASN A 359 13.39 -0.37 -15.65
N PRO A 360 13.57 0.24 -14.46
CA PRO A 360 13.67 1.69 -14.23
C PRO A 360 15.09 2.26 -14.47
N TYR A 361 15.79 2.68 -13.41
CA TYR A 361 17.07 3.41 -13.38
C TYR A 361 18.02 2.81 -12.30
N PRO A 362 19.28 3.28 -12.12
CA PRO A 362 20.26 2.58 -11.27
C PRO A 362 20.31 3.06 -9.80
N SER A 363 20.75 2.16 -8.92
CA SER A 363 20.83 2.27 -7.45
C SER A 363 21.60 3.48 -6.87
N GLY A 364 21.15 4.00 -5.73
CA GLY A 364 21.86 5.03 -4.95
C GLY A 364 21.36 5.20 -3.50
N THR A 365 20.87 4.12 -2.88
CA THR A 365 19.76 4.15 -1.89
C THR A 365 20.00 3.13 -0.74
N THR A 366 19.52 3.40 0.49
CA THR A 366 19.60 2.53 1.73
C THR A 366 18.67 3.06 2.86
N PHE A 367 17.81 2.23 3.49
CA PHE A 367 16.91 2.62 4.64
C PHE A 367 17.24 1.89 5.95
N ASP A 368 16.58 2.27 7.05
CA ASP A 368 16.84 1.84 8.43
C ASP A 368 15.52 1.58 9.21
N ILE A 369 14.60 0.84 8.60
CA ILE A 369 13.23 0.47 9.04
C ILE A 369 13.20 -0.74 10.00
N GLY A 370 12.07 -0.96 10.66
CA GLY A 370 11.77 -1.76 11.85
C GLY A 370 12.39 -3.16 12.13
N SER A 371 12.72 -3.47 13.39
CA SER A 371 13.43 -4.74 13.74
C SER A 371 12.53 -6.03 13.70
N PHE A 372 13.04 -7.28 13.85
CA PHE A 372 12.40 -8.65 13.69
C PHE A 372 11.02 -8.96 12.98
N PRO A 373 10.52 -8.34 11.88
CA PRO A 373 9.39 -8.79 11.00
C PRO A 373 8.18 -9.77 11.49
N ILE A 374 6.84 -9.51 11.29
CA ILE A 374 5.61 -10.41 11.17
C ILE A 374 4.37 -9.81 10.39
N SER A 375 3.28 -10.50 9.89
CA SER A 375 2.99 -11.40 8.63
C SER A 375 1.71 -10.53 7.95
N LEU A 376 1.31 -10.40 6.60
CA LEU A 376 0.58 -9.24 5.87
C LEU A 376 -0.95 -9.20 5.40
N VAL A 377 -1.52 -7.96 5.30
CA VAL A 377 -2.78 -7.33 4.72
C VAL A 377 -2.54 -5.80 4.42
N SER A 378 -3.20 -5.09 3.44
CA SER A 378 -3.02 -3.62 3.06
C SER A 378 -4.33 -2.79 2.79
N GLY A 379 -4.28 -1.53 2.29
CA GLY A 379 -5.41 -0.54 2.30
C GLY A 379 -5.32 0.78 1.48
N TYR A 380 -6.17 1.80 1.78
CA TYR A 380 -6.27 3.12 1.08
C TYR A 380 -6.43 4.37 1.99
N PHE A 381 -6.15 4.24 3.27
CA PHE A 381 -7.19 4.63 4.22
C PHE A 381 -7.13 6.05 4.79
N ASN A 382 -6.08 6.81 4.49
CA ASN A 382 -6.08 8.28 4.60
C ASN A 382 -6.97 8.94 3.53
N GLY A 383 -7.56 8.15 2.63
CA GLY A 383 -8.50 8.59 1.61
C GLY A 383 -7.86 9.28 0.40
N ASP A 384 -6.53 9.20 0.23
CA ASP A 384 -5.84 9.76 -0.95
C ASP A 384 -6.02 8.91 -2.22
N LYS A 385 -6.60 7.71 -2.08
CA LYS A 385 -6.87 6.69 -3.11
C LYS A 385 -5.65 5.93 -3.60
N TYR A 386 -4.57 5.94 -2.85
CA TYR A 386 -3.37 5.19 -3.18
C TYR A 386 -3.03 4.19 -2.08
N VAL A 387 -2.35 3.10 -2.46
CA VAL A 387 -2.24 1.97 -1.55
C VAL A 387 -1.27 2.23 -0.40
N ASP A 388 -1.82 1.99 0.80
CA ASP A 388 -1.16 1.77 2.07
C ASP A 388 0.10 0.89 1.94
N LEU A 389 1.27 1.46 2.26
CA LEU A 389 2.30 0.70 2.99
C LEU A 389 2.59 1.37 4.31
N ALA A 390 2.29 0.61 5.35
CA ALA A 390 2.67 0.95 6.70
C ALA A 390 2.57 -0.32 7.58
N ILE A 391 3.68 -1.05 7.71
CA ILE A 391 3.69 -2.51 7.69
C ILE A 391 3.58 -3.22 9.07
N LEU A 392 3.10 -2.50 10.09
CA LEU A 392 3.29 -2.74 11.54
C LEU A 392 4.74 -2.95 12.03
N ASN A 393 5.08 -2.68 13.29
CA ASN A 393 6.36 -3.11 13.89
C ASN A 393 6.16 -4.10 15.07
N SER A 394 7.20 -4.66 15.74
CA SER A 394 7.01 -5.39 17.00
C SER A 394 8.04 -5.66 18.11
N GLY A 395 9.27 -5.15 18.12
CA GLY A 395 10.23 -5.54 19.18
C GLY A 395 11.04 -4.44 19.86
N ASP A 396 11.01 -3.22 19.36
CA ASP A 396 11.67 -2.07 19.97
C ASP A 396 10.70 -0.89 20.44
N GLN A 397 9.83 -0.17 19.66
CA GLN A 397 8.43 0.39 19.97
C GLN A 397 7.65 1.31 18.95
N SER A 398 8.19 1.87 17.85
CA SER A 398 7.43 2.72 16.87
C SER A 398 7.27 2.35 15.32
N ILE A 399 6.51 3.04 14.48
CA ILE A 399 5.95 2.49 13.21
C ILE A 399 6.94 2.61 12.01
N ASP A 400 6.63 2.59 10.71
CA ASP A 400 7.47 3.16 9.65
C ASP A 400 6.60 3.65 8.47
N ILE A 401 6.44 4.96 8.30
CA ILE A 401 5.56 5.55 7.28
C ILE A 401 6.10 6.84 6.73
N LEU A 402 5.67 7.19 5.51
CA LEU A 402 5.43 8.56 5.13
C LEU A 402 3.91 8.77 4.80
N LEU A 403 3.32 8.39 3.64
CA LEU A 403 1.91 8.70 3.18
C LEU A 403 1.24 7.64 2.22
N GLY A 404 0.58 7.99 1.07
CA GLY A 404 0.11 7.08 -0.02
C GLY A 404 0.21 7.68 -1.46
N ASN A 405 0.60 7.01 -2.57
CA ASN A 405 0.90 7.70 -3.87
C ASN A 405 0.61 6.90 -5.16
N ALA A 406 0.13 7.65 -6.17
CA ALA A 406 -0.19 7.28 -7.55
C ALA A 406 0.81 6.37 -8.28
N ASN A 407 2.11 6.48 -7.98
CA ASN A 407 3.06 5.42 -8.28
C ASN A 407 4.10 5.29 -7.17
N GLY A 408 3.63 4.88 -5.99
CA GLY A 408 4.45 4.25 -4.95
C GLY A 408 5.80 4.89 -4.57
N ILE A 409 5.95 6.23 -4.51
CA ILE A 409 7.17 6.93 -4.00
C ILE A 409 6.88 7.69 -2.69
N TYR A 410 7.81 7.75 -1.72
CA TYR A 410 7.55 7.74 -0.25
C TYR A 410 8.21 8.93 0.57
N SER A 411 7.55 10.04 0.99
CA SER A 411 8.25 11.37 1.10
C SER A 411 7.88 12.46 2.18
N THR A 412 6.99 12.29 3.17
CA THR A 412 6.90 13.22 4.36
C THR A 412 6.51 12.55 5.69
N LEU A 413 7.30 12.73 6.78
CA LEU A 413 7.35 11.80 7.94
C LEU A 413 7.34 12.43 9.36
N ILE A 414 6.88 11.83 10.49
CA ILE A 414 6.37 10.48 10.91
C ILE A 414 7.28 9.72 11.95
N GLN A 415 6.69 8.96 12.90
CA GLN A 415 7.32 8.34 14.12
C GLN A 415 6.53 7.23 14.97
N THR A 416 5.33 6.63 14.65
CA THR A 416 4.30 6.07 15.62
C THR A 416 4.63 4.94 16.63
N ASP A 417 4.51 5.18 17.93
CA ASP A 417 4.75 4.23 19.04
C ASP A 417 3.44 3.44 19.30
N THR A 418 3.46 2.19 19.83
CA THR A 418 2.21 1.37 19.81
C THR A 418 1.83 0.47 21.00
N GLY A 419 2.73 -0.17 21.76
CA GLY A 419 2.34 -1.26 22.67
C GLY A 419 3.44 -1.91 23.49
N THR A 420 3.81 -3.16 23.14
CA THR A 420 4.48 -4.08 24.10
C THR A 420 5.37 -5.16 23.46
N ASP A 421 4.88 -5.94 22.50
CA ASP A 421 5.29 -7.32 22.14
C ASP A 421 4.72 -7.75 20.74
N PRO A 422 4.42 -6.85 19.76
CA PRO A 422 3.33 -7.10 18.83
C PRO A 422 3.62 -7.97 17.61
N VAL A 423 2.69 -7.93 16.64
CA VAL A 423 2.28 -9.21 16.06
C VAL A 423 1.71 -9.15 14.62
N PHE A 424 1.19 -8.01 14.09
CA PHE A 424 0.97 -7.62 12.64
C PHE A 424 -0.27 -6.70 12.43
N VAL A 425 -0.79 -6.44 11.20
CA VAL A 425 -2.10 -5.73 10.94
C VAL A 425 -3.32 -6.64 10.59
N THR A 426 -4.52 -6.08 10.53
CA THR A 426 -5.52 -6.45 9.53
C THR A 426 -6.43 -5.27 9.50
N LEU A 427 -6.49 -4.61 8.35
CA LEU A 427 -7.42 -3.52 8.19
C LEU A 427 -8.83 -4.11 8.16
N CYS A 428 -9.72 -3.43 8.85
CA CYS A 428 -11.15 -3.56 8.68
C CYS A 428 -11.66 -2.23 8.08
N ASN A 429 -12.85 -2.24 7.48
CA ASN A 429 -13.50 -1.03 6.99
C ASN A 429 -14.97 -1.12 7.37
N VAL A 430 -15.57 0.02 7.74
CA VAL A 430 -16.96 0.03 8.21
C VAL A 430 -17.82 1.05 7.50
N SER A 431 -17.26 2.09 6.86
CA SER A 431 -18.10 3.08 6.17
C SER A 431 -17.44 3.66 4.91
N ASP A 432 -18.22 4.50 4.20
CA ASP A 432 -17.80 5.51 3.22
C ASP A 432 -16.45 6.20 3.52
N ASN A 433 -16.03 6.28 4.80
CA ASN A 433 -14.84 7.01 5.21
C ASN A 433 -14.07 6.47 6.43
N THR A 434 -14.39 5.28 6.95
CA THR A 434 -13.98 4.84 8.30
C THR A 434 -13.23 3.50 8.23
N SER A 435 -11.96 3.51 8.64
CA SER A 435 -10.94 2.53 8.26
C SER A 435 -9.99 2.24 9.44
N TYR A 436 -9.75 0.96 9.67
CA TYR A 436 -9.63 0.46 11.03
C TYR A 436 -8.18 0.12 11.37
N LEU A 437 -7.66 0.51 12.55
CA LEU A 437 -6.26 0.26 12.91
C LEU A 437 -5.98 -0.11 14.39
N ILE A 438 -6.02 -1.41 14.73
CA ILE A 438 -5.51 -2.02 15.99
C ILE A 438 -4.15 -2.69 15.70
N VAL A 439 -3.77 -3.67 16.51
CA VAL A 439 -2.61 -4.57 16.47
C VAL A 439 -2.87 -5.75 17.46
N VAL A 440 -2.18 -6.90 17.42
CA VAL A 440 -2.17 -7.95 18.48
C VAL A 440 -0.69 -8.18 18.91
N ASN A 441 -0.41 -8.88 20.02
CA ASN A 441 0.90 -9.27 20.65
C ASN A 441 0.91 -10.80 21.04
N ARG A 442 1.92 -11.39 21.72
CA ARG A 442 1.90 -12.79 22.28
C ARG A 442 1.89 -13.38 23.87
N ASN A 443 2.65 -12.78 25.96
CA ASN A 443 2.96 -13.07 27.43
C ASN A 443 2.12 -12.24 28.44
N ASP A 444 1.38 -11.25 27.93
CA ASP A 444 0.39 -10.40 28.60
C ASP A 444 -1.08 -10.69 28.05
N GLY A 445 -2.08 -9.83 27.79
CA GLY A 445 -3.19 -10.25 26.84
C GLY A 445 -4.46 -9.38 26.61
N THR A 446 -4.69 -8.67 25.49
CA THR A 446 -4.63 -7.19 25.65
C THR A 446 -5.22 -6.21 24.55
N ILE A 447 -6.51 -5.79 24.40
CA ILE A 447 -7.01 -4.95 23.23
C ILE A 447 -7.63 -3.53 23.45
N THR A 448 -7.17 -2.48 22.73
CA THR A 448 -7.93 -1.21 22.48
C THR A 448 -7.97 -0.84 20.96
N LEU A 449 -8.62 0.27 20.54
CA LEU A 449 -9.02 0.63 19.16
C LEU A 449 -8.68 2.17 18.64
N PHE A 450 -7.61 3.10 16.77
CA PHE A 450 -7.29 4.34 15.98
C PHE A 450 -7.85 4.23 14.54
N ASN A 451 -7.97 5.38 13.87
CA ASN A 451 -9.03 5.66 12.89
C ASN A 451 -8.53 6.53 11.73
N ILE A 452 -8.41 5.95 10.54
CA ILE A 452 -7.42 6.44 9.58
C ILE A 452 -7.77 7.82 9.00
N ASN A 453 -6.90 8.78 9.29
CA ASN A 453 -7.18 10.21 9.27
C ASN A 453 -6.62 10.93 8.04
N LYS A 454 -7.37 11.95 7.67
CA LYS A 454 -7.31 12.75 6.44
C LYS A 454 -7.07 14.23 6.81
N ASP A 455 -7.02 14.58 8.10
CA ASP A 455 -6.42 15.81 8.67
C ASP A 455 -4.98 15.62 9.20
N GLY A 456 -4.69 14.52 9.91
CA GLY A 456 -3.36 14.18 10.44
C GLY A 456 -3.19 14.21 11.98
N THR A 457 -4.24 14.44 12.77
CA THR A 457 -4.28 14.17 14.22
C THR A 457 -4.66 12.71 14.55
N LEU A 458 -4.39 12.22 15.78
CA LEU A 458 -4.10 10.80 16.04
C LEU A 458 -4.50 10.38 17.48
N ASP A 459 -5.72 9.86 17.73
CA ASP A 459 -6.27 9.68 19.10
C ASP A 459 -7.47 8.66 19.28
N TYR A 460 -7.25 7.56 20.04
CA TYR A 460 -8.13 6.97 21.11
C TYR A 460 -9.52 6.29 20.77
N ALA A 461 -9.79 4.97 21.07
CA ALA A 461 -11.16 4.37 21.08
C ALA A 461 -11.75 3.24 21.98
N THR A 462 -11.45 1.94 21.86
CA THR A 462 -12.43 0.84 22.23
C THR A 462 -11.83 -0.59 22.35
N ASP A 463 -12.43 -1.62 22.98
CA ASP A 463 -11.63 -2.68 23.64
C ASP A 463 -12.10 -4.15 23.71
N PHE A 464 -11.18 -5.00 24.17
CA PHE A 464 -11.36 -6.37 24.72
C PHE A 464 -10.14 -6.74 25.58
N ARG A 465 -10.13 -7.87 26.29
CA ARG A 465 -8.85 -8.57 26.61
C ARG A 465 -8.56 -9.58 25.53
N VAL A 466 -7.41 -10.23 25.65
CA VAL A 466 -7.35 -11.64 26.07
C VAL A 466 -5.89 -12.09 26.13
N GLY A 467 -5.50 -12.86 27.14
CA GLY A 467 -4.87 -14.14 26.83
C GLY A 467 -3.36 -14.49 26.92
N VAL A 468 -2.87 -15.27 25.91
CA VAL A 468 -1.94 -16.47 25.92
C VAL A 468 -1.49 -17.06 24.52
N GLY A 469 -1.27 -16.34 23.37
CA GLY A 469 -0.42 -16.93 22.27
C GLY A 469 -0.55 -16.78 20.70
N PRO A 470 -1.07 -15.73 20.03
CA PRO A 470 -0.79 -15.28 18.61
C PRO A 470 -0.89 -16.19 17.35
N VAL A 471 -1.67 -15.92 16.26
CA VAL A 471 -1.22 -16.06 14.82
C VAL A 471 -1.93 -15.21 13.71
N SER A 472 -3.28 -15.16 13.56
CA SER A 472 -3.92 -14.85 12.24
C SER A 472 -5.42 -14.36 12.29
N VAL A 473 -6.22 -14.27 11.21
CA VAL A 473 -7.34 -13.26 11.13
C VAL A 473 -8.63 -13.52 10.32
N VAL A 474 -9.67 -12.66 10.46
CA VAL A 474 -10.62 -12.16 9.44
C VAL A 474 -11.37 -10.89 9.87
N CYS A 475 -11.84 -10.11 8.88
CA CYS A 475 -13.06 -9.29 8.90
C CYS A 475 -13.96 -9.82 7.76
N GLY A 476 -15.02 -9.15 7.32
CA GLY A 476 -15.67 -9.56 6.06
C GLY A 476 -16.94 -8.82 5.71
N HIS A 477 -18.07 -9.49 5.90
CA HIS A 477 -19.44 -9.09 5.53
C HIS A 477 -20.42 -10.19 6.03
N PHE A 478 -20.13 -10.88 7.16
CA PHE A 478 -20.38 -12.33 7.26
C PHE A 478 -21.80 -12.92 7.21
N ASP A 479 -22.88 -12.18 7.49
CA ASP A 479 -24.14 -12.35 6.70
C ASP A 479 -24.73 -11.01 6.26
N ASN A 480 -23.84 -10.03 6.24
CA ASN A 480 -24.00 -8.69 5.74
C ASN A 480 -25.10 -8.01 6.56
N ASN A 481 -24.77 -7.57 7.77
CA ASN A 481 -25.53 -6.50 8.44
C ASN A 481 -25.39 -5.13 7.71
N SER A 482 -24.73 -5.16 6.55
CA SER A 482 -24.33 -4.04 5.71
C SER A 482 -23.24 -3.18 6.32
N ILE A 483 -22.40 -3.84 7.11
CA ILE A 483 -21.04 -3.41 7.42
C ILE A 483 -20.10 -4.54 6.96
N ILE A 484 -19.18 -5.05 7.78
CA ILE A 484 -18.06 -5.94 7.37
C ILE A 484 -17.93 -7.14 8.35
N ASP A 485 -19.08 -7.68 8.74
CA ASP A 485 -19.37 -8.44 9.96
C ASP A 485 -18.69 -9.83 10.14
N MET A 486 -18.82 -10.44 11.33
CA MET A 486 -17.65 -10.89 12.13
C MET A 486 -17.63 -12.33 12.68
N ALA A 487 -16.54 -13.07 12.42
CA ALA A 487 -16.25 -14.36 13.07
C ALA A 487 -14.75 -14.56 13.45
N VAL A 488 -14.42 -15.47 14.38
CA VAL A 488 -13.33 -15.24 15.37
C VAL A 488 -12.31 -16.40 15.57
N LEU A 489 -11.05 -16.15 16.01
CA LEU A 489 -9.92 -17.13 16.04
C LEU A 489 -8.95 -17.11 17.28
N ASN A 490 -8.12 -18.16 17.58
CA ASN A 490 -7.26 -18.31 18.82
C ASN A 490 -6.15 -19.42 18.99
N SER A 491 -5.45 -19.44 20.14
CA SER A 491 -4.21 -20.14 20.58
C SER A 491 -3.96 -21.66 20.41
N PHE A 492 -3.00 -22.16 21.21
CA PHE A 492 -2.41 -23.51 21.22
C PHE A 492 -3.34 -24.64 21.69
N GLU A 493 -4.62 -24.35 21.92
CA GLU A 493 -5.67 -25.23 22.38
C GLU A 493 -7.01 -24.66 21.84
N ASN A 494 -8.01 -25.47 21.43
CA ASN A 494 -8.88 -25.20 20.26
C ASN A 494 -10.49 -25.41 20.22
N THR A 495 -11.35 -24.44 19.76
CA THR A 495 -12.88 -24.22 19.87
C THR A 495 -13.33 -22.73 19.43
N VAL A 496 -14.56 -22.15 19.52
CA VAL A 496 -14.96 -20.76 18.99
C VAL A 496 -15.95 -19.84 19.80
N TYR A 497 -15.95 -18.49 19.57
CA TYR A 497 -16.76 -17.36 20.13
C TYR A 497 -17.29 -16.34 19.03
N LEU A 498 -18.44 -15.61 19.16
CA LEU A 498 -19.07 -14.69 18.13
C LEU A 498 -20.08 -13.59 18.71
N ILE A 499 -20.27 -12.39 18.06
CA ILE A 499 -21.08 -11.10 18.42
C ILE A 499 -21.96 -10.08 17.26
N PHE A 500 -23.00 -9.89 18.25
CA PHE A 500 -24.41 -9.30 18.47
C PHE A 500 -24.59 -8.64 19.87
N ASP A 501 -25.36 -7.62 20.30
CA ASP A 501 -26.44 -6.58 20.06
C ASP A 501 -27.92 -6.88 20.36
N VAL A 502 -28.26 -7.28 21.59
CA VAL A 502 -29.68 -7.46 22.03
C VAL A 502 -30.52 -6.15 22.03
N HIS A 503 -29.89 -4.99 21.83
CA HIS A 503 -30.48 -3.71 21.45
C HIS A 503 -31.47 -3.02 22.40
N ASP A 504 -30.95 -2.57 23.55
CA ASP A 504 -31.33 -1.28 24.18
C ASP A 504 -30.10 -0.33 24.14
N GLU A 505 -29.41 -0.32 22.98
CA GLU A 505 -27.96 -0.04 22.78
C GLU A 505 -27.05 -1.02 23.56
N THR A 506 -27.05 -2.32 23.20
CA THR A 506 -26.43 -3.35 24.08
C THR A 506 -25.94 -4.67 23.44
N TYR A 507 -24.62 -4.87 23.27
CA TYR A 507 -24.08 -6.24 23.12
C TYR A 507 -24.34 -7.10 24.41
N GLU A 508 -25.13 -8.19 24.34
CA GLU A 508 -25.51 -9.14 25.44
C GLU A 508 -25.59 -10.64 24.98
N TYR A 509 -25.59 -11.61 25.91
CA TYR A 509 -24.92 -12.93 25.84
C TYR A 509 -25.78 -14.23 25.80
N TYR A 510 -25.28 -15.35 25.19
CA TYR A 510 -25.85 -16.71 25.38
C TYR A 510 -24.90 -17.97 25.59
N GLU A 511 -24.27 -18.63 24.57
CA GLU A 511 -23.53 -19.95 24.70
C GLU A 511 -22.51 -20.21 23.54
N TRP A 512 -21.79 -21.36 23.47
CA TRP A 512 -20.50 -21.47 22.70
C TRP A 512 -20.29 -22.54 21.58
N LEU A 513 -19.05 -22.63 21.02
CA LEU A 513 -18.68 -23.36 19.78
C LEU A 513 -17.38 -24.27 19.82
N ASP A 514 -17.21 -25.33 18.98
CA ASP A 514 -16.17 -26.43 19.02
C ASP A 514 -15.77 -27.16 17.69
N VAL A 515 -14.48 -27.15 17.26
CA VAL A 515 -13.92 -27.96 16.11
C VAL A 515 -12.45 -28.55 16.26
N GLY A 516 -11.35 -28.55 15.39
CA GLY A 516 -10.21 -29.58 15.08
C GLY A 516 -8.66 -29.65 14.73
N GLU A 517 -7.74 -30.31 15.52
CA GLU A 517 -6.22 -30.43 15.61
C GLU A 517 -5.46 -29.40 16.53
N TYR A 518 -4.26 -28.88 16.17
CA TYR A 518 -3.40 -27.91 16.93
C TYR A 518 -2.73 -26.90 15.93
N PRO A 519 -2.29 -25.65 16.24
CA PRO A 519 -2.62 -24.49 15.36
C PRO A 519 -1.63 -23.79 14.41
N SER A 520 -2.21 -23.02 13.45
CA SER A 520 -1.46 -22.04 12.62
C SER A 520 -2.13 -20.80 11.95
N SER A 521 -3.40 -20.70 11.43
CA SER A 521 -3.75 -19.54 10.52
C SER A 521 -5.22 -19.27 9.95
N MET A 522 -5.62 -18.01 9.50
CA MET A 522 -6.80 -17.52 8.64
C MET A 522 -6.68 -16.07 7.97
N ILE A 523 -7.43 -15.76 6.86
CA ILE A 523 -7.96 -14.42 6.41
C ILE A 523 -9.29 -14.51 5.58
N TYR A 524 -9.80 -13.45 4.91
CA TYR A 524 -11.14 -13.37 4.27
C TYR A 524 -11.21 -12.86 2.80
N ALA A 525 -12.25 -13.23 2.04
CA ALA A 525 -12.70 -12.61 0.77
C ALA A 525 -14.08 -13.15 0.26
N ASP A 526 -14.50 -12.75 -0.96
CA ASP A 526 -15.65 -13.24 -1.76
C ASP A 526 -15.39 -14.62 -2.42
N PHE A 527 -16.31 -15.19 -3.21
CA PHE A 527 -16.30 -16.61 -3.59
C PHE A 527 -17.03 -16.95 -4.92
N ASN A 528 -17.38 -18.22 -5.23
CA ASN A 528 -17.48 -18.73 -6.63
C ASN A 528 -18.79 -19.17 -7.42
N THR A 529 -20.07 -19.27 -6.95
CA THR A 529 -21.25 -19.54 -7.85
C THR A 529 -22.69 -19.06 -7.49
N ASP A 530 -23.20 -19.14 -6.25
CA ASP A 530 -24.64 -18.92 -5.87
C ASP A 530 -25.00 -17.50 -5.30
N LEU A 531 -24.12 -16.50 -5.50
CA LEU A 531 -24.12 -15.13 -4.93
C LEU A 531 -24.08 -15.08 -3.38
N ILE A 532 -23.07 -15.73 -2.81
CA ILE A 532 -22.78 -16.01 -1.39
C ILE A 532 -21.26 -16.05 -1.19
N LEU A 533 -20.72 -15.85 0.00
CA LEU A 533 -19.30 -16.04 0.28
C LEU A 533 -19.10 -16.71 1.66
N ASP A 534 -18.58 -17.93 1.68
CA ASP A 534 -18.47 -18.75 2.91
C ASP A 534 -17.06 -19.31 3.11
N LEU A 535 -16.93 -20.52 3.63
CA LEU A 535 -15.89 -20.83 4.58
C LEU A 535 -14.82 -21.76 4.00
N VAL A 536 -13.56 -21.37 4.25
CA VAL A 536 -12.40 -22.22 4.00
C VAL A 536 -11.59 -22.46 5.29
N VAL A 537 -12.22 -22.45 6.48
CA VAL A 537 -11.59 -22.46 7.83
C VAL A 537 -11.26 -23.84 8.37
N VAL A 538 -10.15 -23.89 9.12
CA VAL A 538 -8.94 -24.65 8.74
C VAL A 538 -7.82 -23.84 9.49
N ASN A 539 -6.93 -24.19 10.46
CA ASN A 539 -6.51 -25.37 11.28
C ASN A 539 -4.94 -25.59 11.50
N GLN A 540 -4.45 -26.77 11.99
CA GLN A 540 -3.11 -27.45 11.78
C GLN A 540 -3.06 -29.00 12.14
N ASP A 541 -2.37 -29.51 13.19
CA ASP A 541 -1.54 -30.75 13.32
C ASP A 541 -2.03 -32.10 12.73
N ASP A 542 -3.34 -32.28 12.47
CA ASP A 542 -3.88 -33.57 12.03
C ASP A 542 -5.05 -33.53 11.02
N ASN A 543 -4.85 -33.04 9.78
CA ASN A 543 -4.96 -33.88 8.56
C ASN A 543 -6.23 -34.18 7.65
N ASN A 544 -7.36 -33.45 7.56
CA ASN A 544 -8.55 -33.54 6.61
C ASN A 544 -9.61 -32.39 6.80
N ILE A 545 -10.87 -32.47 6.32
CA ILE A 545 -11.99 -31.52 6.60
C ILE A 545 -13.40 -32.12 6.72
N THR A 546 -14.34 -31.28 7.17
CA THR A 546 -15.78 -31.23 6.77
C THR A 546 -16.26 -29.76 6.78
N VAL A 547 -17.09 -29.30 5.83
CA VAL A 547 -17.50 -27.87 5.67
C VAL A 547 -19.01 -27.66 5.43
N LEU A 548 -19.43 -26.41 5.17
CA LEU A 548 -20.58 -25.73 5.80
C LEU A 548 -21.30 -24.77 4.83
N ILE A 549 -22.30 -24.01 5.35
CA ILE A 549 -22.89 -22.74 4.84
C ILE A 549 -23.60 -22.02 6.06
N GLY A 550 -23.73 -20.68 6.18
CA GLY A 550 -24.40 -19.96 7.32
C GLY A 550 -25.95 -19.69 7.24
N VAL A 551 -26.66 -19.46 8.38
CA VAL A 551 -27.91 -20.24 8.65
C VAL A 551 -29.23 -19.65 9.22
N GLY A 552 -29.25 -18.59 10.03
CA GLY A 552 -30.48 -17.95 10.55
C GLY A 552 -31.32 -18.70 11.60
N ASP A 553 -31.33 -20.04 11.62
CA ASP A 553 -32.11 -20.87 12.57
C ASP A 553 -31.29 -22.01 13.20
N GLY A 554 -30.51 -22.76 12.41
CA GLY A 554 -29.42 -23.59 12.93
C GLY A 554 -29.73 -25.04 13.36
N TYR A 555 -30.40 -25.84 12.52
CA TYR A 555 -30.68 -27.27 12.82
C TYR A 555 -30.13 -28.23 11.73
N PHE A 556 -29.26 -29.18 12.12
CA PHE A 556 -28.34 -29.91 11.21
C PHE A 556 -28.29 -31.44 11.39
N ASN A 557 -27.71 -32.15 10.41
CA ASN A 557 -27.27 -33.55 10.55
C ASN A 557 -26.25 -33.99 9.47
N ASP A 558 -25.39 -34.97 9.80
CA ASP A 558 -24.44 -35.74 8.95
C ASP A 558 -23.15 -35.03 8.48
N SER A 559 -22.25 -35.76 7.79
CA SER A 559 -20.87 -35.33 7.47
C SER A 559 -20.21 -36.12 6.32
N VAL A 560 -19.02 -35.68 5.87
CA VAL A 560 -18.24 -36.20 4.72
C VAL A 560 -16.80 -36.62 5.09
N THR A 561 -15.99 -37.10 4.14
CA THR A 561 -14.76 -37.90 4.42
C THR A 561 -13.55 -37.60 3.51
N TYR A 562 -12.33 -37.50 4.07
CA TYR A 562 -11.11 -37.02 3.37
C TYR A 562 -9.76 -37.59 3.92
N ASN A 563 -8.65 -37.45 3.17
CA ASN A 563 -7.30 -38.08 3.33
C ASN A 563 -6.25 -37.18 2.61
N VAL A 564 -5.01 -36.83 3.03
CA VAL A 564 -4.22 -35.65 2.46
C VAL A 564 -2.62 -35.42 2.32
N GLY A 565 -1.74 -35.15 3.33
CA GLY A 565 -0.23 -35.13 3.34
C GLY A 565 0.61 -34.84 4.64
N GLU A 566 1.42 -33.73 4.76
CA GLU A 566 2.26 -33.35 5.95
C GLU A 566 2.36 -31.85 6.19
N THR A 567 2.16 -31.44 7.45
CA THR A 567 2.06 -30.04 7.90
C THR A 567 1.34 -29.18 6.86
N PRO A 568 0.01 -29.29 6.82
CA PRO A 568 -0.99 -27.92 5.91
C PRO A 568 -0.36 -26.49 5.78
N ALA A 569 0.24 -25.97 6.85
CA ALA A 569 0.57 -24.60 7.20
C ALA A 569 -0.48 -23.47 6.99
N VAL A 570 -1.11 -23.28 5.82
CA VAL A 570 -2.09 -22.18 5.43
C VAL A 570 -3.00 -22.71 4.22
N VAL A 571 -3.93 -22.06 3.44
CA VAL A 571 -4.87 -22.66 2.36
C VAL A 571 -5.56 -21.73 1.27
N VAL A 572 -5.82 -22.19 0.00
CA VAL A 572 -6.51 -21.50 -1.17
C VAL A 572 -7.81 -22.14 -1.77
N SER A 573 -8.41 -21.41 -2.74
CA SER A 573 -9.42 -21.72 -3.79
C SER A 573 -8.84 -22.03 -5.23
N GLY A 574 -9.67 -22.08 -6.29
CA GLY A 574 -9.35 -21.89 -7.74
C GLY A 574 -9.46 -23.09 -8.75
N ASP A 575 -8.98 -22.97 -10.01
CA ASP A 575 -9.30 -23.93 -11.12
C ASP A 575 -8.23 -24.19 -12.26
N PHE A 576 -8.40 -25.22 -13.15
CA PHE A 576 -7.22 -25.95 -13.71
C PHE A 576 -7.16 -26.72 -15.12
N ASN A 577 -7.50 -26.25 -16.35
CA ASN A 577 -6.76 -26.63 -17.62
C ASN A 577 -6.61 -25.82 -18.97
N ASN A 578 -7.55 -25.18 -19.69
CA ASN A 578 -8.34 -24.00 -19.33
C ASN A 578 -9.75 -23.95 -20.02
N ASP A 579 -10.78 -23.47 -19.29
CA ASP A 579 -12.08 -22.96 -19.76
C ASP A 579 -12.66 -21.96 -18.71
N LYS A 580 -13.66 -22.32 -17.85
CA LYS A 580 -14.23 -21.40 -16.83
C LYS A 580 -15.01 -22.02 -15.62
N LYS A 581 -14.46 -22.96 -14.80
CA LYS A 581 -15.01 -23.44 -13.48
C LYS A 581 -14.10 -24.43 -12.66
N MET A 582 -13.88 -24.15 -11.36
CA MET A 582 -13.33 -24.94 -10.20
C MET A 582 -12.88 -26.42 -10.33
N ASP A 583 -11.54 -26.66 -10.30
CA ASP A 583 -10.89 -27.94 -9.96
C ASP A 583 -9.97 -27.90 -8.68
N LEU A 584 -9.44 -26.76 -8.21
CA LEU A 584 -8.60 -26.55 -6.98
C LEU A 584 -7.13 -27.06 -6.98
N ALA A 585 -6.19 -26.29 -6.38
CA ALA A 585 -4.74 -26.60 -6.23
C ALA A 585 -4.08 -25.97 -4.96
N ILE A 586 -3.11 -26.61 -4.24
CA ILE A 586 -2.71 -26.27 -2.82
C ILE A 586 -1.39 -27.00 -2.25
N SER A 587 -0.67 -26.49 -1.19
CA SER A 587 0.61 -26.86 -0.38
C SER A 587 0.96 -28.29 0.15
N ASN A 588 2.21 -28.57 0.57
CA ASN A 588 2.62 -29.68 1.49
C ASN A 588 3.97 -29.33 2.15
N ASN A 589 4.39 -29.98 3.26
CA ASN A 589 5.69 -29.74 3.95
C ASN A 589 6.76 -30.85 3.86
N GLY A 590 6.41 -32.09 4.22
CA GLY A 590 7.42 -33.00 4.78
C GLY A 590 8.05 -34.03 3.82
N SER A 591 7.35 -34.40 2.74
CA SER A 591 7.80 -35.46 1.81
C SER A 591 8.60 -34.92 0.62
N HIS A 592 7.94 -34.51 -0.47
CA HIS A 592 8.57 -33.83 -1.64
C HIS A 592 7.60 -32.82 -2.31
N PHE A 593 6.39 -33.25 -2.72
CA PHE A 593 5.54 -32.54 -3.70
C PHE A 593 4.14 -32.11 -3.19
N ILE A 594 3.39 -31.28 -3.95
CA ILE A 594 2.28 -30.37 -3.49
C ILE A 594 0.91 -30.38 -4.34
N SER A 595 -0.16 -31.23 -4.09
CA SER A 595 -1.43 -31.91 -4.75
C SER A 595 -1.54 -33.16 -5.86
N ILE A 596 -1.70 -33.42 -7.25
CA ILE A 596 -1.96 -32.93 -8.72
C ILE A 596 -2.89 -33.87 -9.55
N LEU A 597 -3.57 -33.29 -10.55
CA LEU A 597 -4.75 -33.74 -11.31
C LEU A 597 -4.45 -34.66 -12.51
N PHE A 598 -5.40 -35.56 -12.73
CA PHE A 598 -5.81 -36.04 -14.04
C PHE A 598 -7.34 -36.09 -14.06
N GLY A 599 -7.96 -35.77 -15.20
CA GLY A 599 -9.42 -35.73 -15.36
C GLY A 599 -10.18 -37.02 -15.05
N ASP A 600 -11.46 -36.86 -14.68
CA ASP A 600 -12.38 -37.95 -14.33
C ASP A 600 -13.72 -37.86 -15.08
N GLY A 601 -14.39 -36.71 -15.07
CA GLY A 601 -15.67 -36.50 -15.75
C GLY A 601 -16.84 -37.42 -15.33
N ASN A 602 -16.72 -38.15 -14.21
CA ASN A 602 -17.71 -39.12 -13.71
C ASN A 602 -18.25 -38.77 -12.31
N GLY A 603 -17.59 -37.86 -11.58
CA GLY A 603 -17.97 -37.41 -10.24
C GLY A 603 -17.16 -38.02 -9.10
N ALA A 604 -16.07 -38.74 -9.38
CA ALA A 604 -15.21 -39.35 -8.36
C ALA A 604 -14.10 -38.39 -7.89
N PHE A 605 -13.35 -37.84 -8.87
CA PHE A 605 -12.28 -36.85 -8.71
C PHE A 605 -11.03 -37.38 -7.95
N GLN A 606 -9.82 -36.83 -8.22
CA GLN A 606 -8.57 -37.63 -8.15
C GLN A 606 -7.33 -37.09 -7.39
N THR A 607 -7.39 -36.01 -6.57
CA THR A 607 -6.41 -35.68 -5.48
C THR A 607 -4.84 -35.61 -5.61
N GLN A 608 -4.10 -36.48 -6.37
CA GLN A 608 -2.65 -36.89 -6.23
C GLN A 608 -1.73 -37.02 -7.52
N VAL A 609 -0.54 -36.32 -7.64
CA VAL A 609 0.73 -36.66 -8.41
C VAL A 609 1.84 -35.52 -8.53
N PRO A 610 3.17 -35.75 -8.36
CA PRO A 610 4.25 -34.74 -8.08
C PRO A 610 4.39 -33.34 -8.78
N CYS A 611 4.92 -32.32 -8.04
CA CYS A 611 5.76 -31.14 -8.47
C CYS A 611 6.35 -30.34 -7.25
N GLU A 612 7.29 -29.39 -7.47
CA GLU A 612 8.50 -29.23 -6.63
C GLU A 612 9.05 -27.84 -6.26
N VAL A 613 9.87 -27.83 -5.18
CA VAL A 613 10.05 -26.65 -4.33
C VAL A 613 11.47 -26.36 -3.73
N GLY A 614 11.91 -26.93 -2.58
CA GLY A 614 13.05 -26.36 -1.82
C GLY A 614 13.44 -27.01 -0.47
N ASN A 615 13.22 -26.37 0.70
CA ASN A 615 13.48 -26.92 2.09
C ASN A 615 12.36 -26.71 3.19
N GLY A 616 11.37 -27.60 3.31
CA GLY A 616 10.24 -27.70 4.28
C GLY A 616 8.98 -26.82 4.05
N THR A 617 8.02 -27.12 3.15
CA THR A 617 6.80 -26.30 2.78
C THR A 617 6.93 -25.22 1.65
N GLY A 618 7.10 -23.92 1.95
CA GLY A 618 7.23 -22.75 1.02
C GLY A 618 8.37 -21.72 1.25
N GLY A 619 8.13 -20.51 1.72
CA GLY A 619 6.84 -19.89 1.86
C GLY A 619 6.33 -19.37 0.50
N LEU A 620 5.02 -19.14 0.33
CA LEU A 620 4.44 -18.60 -0.90
C LEU A 620 3.58 -17.34 -0.70
N ALA A 621 3.36 -16.61 -1.79
CA ALA A 621 2.48 -15.43 -1.94
C ALA A 621 1.73 -15.51 -3.29
N ALA A 622 0.72 -14.66 -3.52
CA ALA A 622 0.08 -14.58 -4.84
C ALA A 622 -0.15 -13.15 -5.31
N ALA A 623 -0.29 -12.97 -6.63
CA ALA A 623 -0.19 -11.76 -7.44
C ALA A 623 1.16 -11.58 -8.18
N ASP A 624 1.23 -10.56 -9.05
CA ASP A 624 1.76 -10.73 -10.41
C ASP A 624 3.27 -10.09 -10.74
N LEU A 625 5.15 -10.90 -11.91
CA LEU A 625 6.37 -10.65 -12.75
C LEU A 625 6.12 -10.75 -14.28
N ASN A 626 4.95 -11.28 -14.70
CA ASN A 626 4.38 -11.33 -16.04
C ASN A 626 3.48 -10.10 -16.42
N LYS A 627 2.19 -9.98 -16.03
CA LYS A 627 1.18 -8.93 -16.39
C LYS A 627 0.41 -9.06 -17.72
N ASP A 628 0.19 -10.29 -18.22
CA ASP A 628 -0.88 -10.59 -19.19
C ASP A 628 -2.26 -10.41 -18.53
N GLY A 629 -2.33 -10.79 -17.26
CA GLY A 629 -3.18 -11.93 -16.94
C GLY A 629 -2.31 -13.16 -16.74
N ILE A 630 -2.83 -14.33 -17.13
CA ILE A 630 -2.18 -15.66 -17.09
C ILE A 630 -1.80 -16.22 -15.69
N LEU A 631 -1.97 -15.41 -14.62
CA LEU A 631 -2.05 -15.72 -13.17
C LEU A 631 -0.77 -16.22 -12.50
N ASP A 632 -0.12 -15.35 -11.71
CA ASP A 632 1.06 -15.70 -10.93
C ASP A 632 0.93 -15.70 -9.42
N LEU A 633 1.82 -16.53 -8.91
CA LEU A 633 2.12 -16.62 -7.52
C LEU A 633 3.63 -16.56 -7.34
N VAL A 634 4.09 -16.37 -6.11
CA VAL A 634 5.41 -15.80 -5.87
C VAL A 634 6.26 -16.62 -4.89
N ALA A 635 7.36 -16.04 -4.39
CA ALA A 635 7.98 -16.31 -3.09
C ALA A 635 9.37 -17.03 -2.96
N THR A 636 9.56 -18.17 -2.25
CA THR A 636 10.76 -18.28 -1.35
C THR A 636 11.28 -19.63 -0.68
N ILE A 637 12.08 -19.62 0.47
CA ILE A 637 12.73 -20.70 1.33
C ILE A 637 13.28 -20.20 2.71
N SER A 638 13.17 -20.98 3.82
CA SER A 638 13.80 -20.66 5.14
C SER A 638 15.11 -21.41 5.48
N GLY A 639 15.32 -22.59 4.91
CA GLY A 639 16.53 -23.42 5.12
C GLY A 639 17.81 -22.88 4.47
N GLY A 640 17.81 -21.64 3.95
CA GLY A 640 18.96 -21.05 3.29
C GLY A 640 18.66 -19.74 2.56
N PRO A 641 19.60 -19.29 1.70
CA PRO A 641 19.61 -17.92 1.19
C PRO A 641 19.12 -17.75 -0.27
N TYR A 642 18.31 -18.67 -0.82
CA TYR A 642 18.05 -18.82 -2.27
C TYR A 642 16.60 -19.41 -2.49
N VAL A 643 15.78 -18.93 -3.47
CA VAL A 643 14.30 -18.71 -3.28
C VAL A 643 13.28 -18.63 -4.48
N ASN A 644 11.92 -18.37 -4.33
CA ASN A 644 10.73 -18.77 -5.20
C ASN A 644 9.75 -17.79 -5.99
N VAL A 645 9.01 -18.25 -7.03
CA VAL A 645 7.89 -17.64 -7.81
C VAL A 645 7.22 -18.70 -8.70
N LEU A 646 6.19 -18.33 -9.43
CA LEU A 646 5.59 -18.99 -10.59
C LEU A 646 6.09 -18.35 -11.91
N LEU A 647 5.65 -18.81 -13.07
CA LEU A 647 5.41 -17.88 -14.17
C LEU A 647 4.10 -18.35 -14.80
N GLY A 648 3.11 -17.47 -14.77
CA GLY A 648 1.70 -17.81 -14.82
C GLY A 648 1.34 -18.67 -16.02
N TYR A 649 0.43 -19.61 -15.79
CA TYR A 649 -0.17 -20.36 -16.88
C TYR A 649 -1.66 -20.53 -16.65
N ARG A 650 -2.44 -20.17 -17.67
CA ARG A 650 -3.74 -20.79 -17.95
C ARG A 650 -3.65 -22.27 -18.29
N ASN A 651 -2.47 -22.84 -18.62
CA ASN A 651 -2.40 -24.14 -19.32
C ASN A 651 -1.34 -25.16 -18.83
N GLY A 652 -0.50 -24.84 -17.85
CA GLY A 652 0.55 -25.74 -17.36
C GLY A 652 1.64 -26.08 -18.39
N SER A 653 2.40 -25.07 -18.83
CA SER A 653 3.51 -25.20 -19.81
C SER A 653 4.91 -25.44 -19.21
N PHE A 654 5.02 -25.77 -17.91
CA PHE A 654 6.27 -25.91 -17.13
C PHE A 654 7.17 -24.65 -17.03
N GLN A 655 7.16 -23.95 -15.87
CA GLN A 655 8.33 -23.16 -15.45
C GLN A 655 9.02 -23.73 -14.21
N ARG A 656 10.19 -23.16 -13.87
CA ARG A 656 11.17 -23.62 -12.87
C ARG A 656 12.23 -22.54 -12.82
N GLY A 657 12.35 -21.80 -11.73
CA GLY A 657 12.90 -20.45 -11.80
C GLY A 657 14.18 -20.20 -11.03
N VAL A 658 14.18 -19.06 -10.37
CA VAL A 658 15.33 -18.16 -10.24
C VAL A 658 15.55 -17.86 -8.76
N TYR A 659 16.62 -18.33 -8.14
CA TYR A 659 16.82 -18.11 -6.71
C TYR A 659 17.60 -16.78 -6.47
N TYR A 660 17.14 -15.90 -5.58
CA TYR A 660 17.77 -14.58 -5.25
C TYR A 660 18.44 -14.58 -3.86
N GLU A 661 19.45 -13.72 -3.61
CA GLU A 661 20.37 -13.85 -2.45
C GLU A 661 20.13 -12.95 -1.22
N VAL A 662 20.48 -13.47 -0.02
CA VAL A 662 20.28 -12.80 1.28
C VAL A 662 21.29 -12.99 2.43
N GLY A 663 21.60 -14.22 2.86
CA GLY A 663 21.77 -14.52 4.30
C GLY A 663 20.58 -15.29 4.90
N ASP A 664 20.25 -15.06 6.17
CA ASP A 664 19.90 -16.18 7.06
C ASP A 664 18.45 -16.27 7.60
N ASN A 665 17.72 -17.33 7.23
CA ASN A 665 16.41 -17.77 7.77
C ASN A 665 15.22 -16.81 7.50
N PRO A 666 14.57 -16.76 6.31
CA PRO A 666 13.40 -15.88 6.06
C PRO A 666 11.96 -16.46 6.32
N THR A 667 10.91 -15.63 6.58
CA THR A 667 9.41 -15.87 6.60
C THR A 667 8.45 -14.62 6.39
N ALA A 668 8.82 -13.45 5.78
CA ALA A 668 7.89 -12.48 5.09
C ALA A 668 7.99 -12.44 3.55
N VAL A 669 6.97 -11.96 2.83
CA VAL A 669 7.06 -11.49 1.42
C VAL A 669 5.92 -10.49 1.15
N VAL A 670 6.28 -9.22 0.92
CA VAL A 670 5.50 -7.98 1.18
C VAL A 670 6.03 -6.73 0.45
N ALA A 671 5.21 -5.83 -0.07
CA ALA A 671 5.61 -4.62 -0.82
C ALA A 671 4.36 -3.87 -1.26
N ALA A 672 4.55 -2.80 -2.04
CA ALA A 672 3.50 -2.18 -2.84
C ALA A 672 3.96 -1.84 -4.27
N ASP A 673 4.26 -0.57 -4.47
CA ASP A 673 4.93 0.05 -5.60
C ASP A 673 6.01 0.96 -5.01
N PHE A 674 7.04 1.27 -5.80
CA PHE A 674 8.35 1.82 -5.46
C PHE A 674 8.65 3.15 -6.18
N ASN A 675 8.06 3.40 -7.35
CA ASN A 675 8.97 3.78 -8.45
C ASN A 675 8.84 5.21 -9.03
N ASN A 676 7.63 5.71 -9.29
CA ASN A 676 7.31 6.98 -9.97
C ASN A 676 7.91 7.23 -11.39
N ASP A 677 8.99 6.55 -11.79
CA ASP A 677 9.35 6.27 -13.20
C ASP A 677 8.46 5.13 -13.77
N GLY A 678 7.46 4.68 -12.99
CA GLY A 678 6.40 3.76 -13.40
C GLY A 678 6.87 2.35 -13.72
N ARG A 679 8.05 1.94 -13.22
CA ARG A 679 8.68 0.64 -13.51
C ARG A 679 9.39 0.05 -12.29
N LEU A 680 8.66 -0.44 -11.29
CA LEU A 680 9.21 -1.07 -10.06
C LEU A 680 10.14 -2.29 -10.33
N ASP A 681 10.90 -2.73 -9.31
CA ASP A 681 12.21 -3.42 -9.48
C ASP A 681 12.29 -4.96 -9.19
N LEU A 682 12.72 -5.39 -7.98
CA LEU A 682 12.60 -6.75 -7.39
C LEU A 682 13.19 -6.82 -5.97
N ALA A 683 12.91 -7.87 -5.18
CA ALA A 683 13.10 -8.06 -3.72
C ALA A 683 14.24 -9.03 -3.26
N ILE A 684 14.72 -9.04 -1.98
CA ILE A 684 15.31 -10.20 -1.20
C ILE A 684 15.63 -9.87 0.31
N THR A 685 15.56 -10.83 1.30
CA THR A 685 15.72 -10.68 2.82
C THR A 685 15.97 -11.92 3.85
N ASN A 686 15.98 -11.81 5.23
CA ASN A 686 16.38 -12.87 6.25
C ASN A 686 16.18 -12.61 7.82
N MET A 687 15.91 -13.59 8.76
CA MET A 687 15.74 -13.58 10.28
C MET A 687 16.99 -13.42 11.11
N ASP A 688 17.94 -14.34 11.03
CA ASP A 688 19.00 -14.43 12.04
C ASP A 688 20.05 -13.31 11.86
N ALA A 689 19.86 -12.45 10.85
CA ALA A 689 20.86 -11.53 10.31
C ALA A 689 20.43 -10.05 10.13
N ASN A 690 19.28 -9.59 10.60
CA ASN A 690 19.06 -8.16 10.90
C ASN A 690 19.11 -7.06 9.77
N THR A 691 18.77 -7.23 8.48
CA THR A 691 19.48 -6.39 7.44
C THR A 691 18.69 -5.70 6.27
N ILE A 692 17.90 -4.65 6.51
CA ILE A 692 17.04 -3.79 5.58
C ILE A 692 17.47 -3.56 4.10
N SER A 693 16.97 -4.34 3.13
CA SER A 693 17.58 -4.62 1.81
C SER A 693 17.23 -3.80 0.53
N ILE A 694 17.78 -2.61 0.27
CA ILE A 694 17.44 -1.74 -0.90
C ILE A 694 17.98 -2.18 -2.30
N LEU A 695 17.63 -1.48 -3.39
CA LEU A 695 18.24 -1.46 -4.75
C LEU A 695 17.71 -0.21 -5.52
N ILE A 696 18.21 0.08 -6.72
CA ILE A 696 17.40 0.40 -7.93
C ILE A 696 18.09 -0.34 -9.12
N ASN A 697 17.33 -0.78 -10.13
CA ASN A 697 17.66 -1.89 -11.07
C ASN A 697 18.94 -1.75 -11.94
N TYR A 698 19.15 -2.72 -12.84
CA TYR A 698 20.45 -3.08 -13.44
C TYR A 698 20.37 -3.40 -14.95
N GLY A 699 19.38 -4.19 -15.38
CA GLY A 699 18.90 -4.23 -16.77
C GLY A 699 19.75 -4.93 -17.82
N ASP A 700 20.86 -5.60 -17.48
CA ASP A 700 21.71 -6.30 -18.47
C ASP A 700 21.18 -7.69 -18.89
N GLY A 701 20.18 -8.20 -18.18
CA GLY A 701 19.74 -9.59 -18.17
C GLY A 701 19.81 -10.23 -16.78
N THR A 702 20.39 -9.54 -15.80
CA THR A 702 20.46 -9.91 -14.38
C THR A 702 20.02 -8.75 -13.46
N TYR A 703 19.82 -9.06 -12.18
CA TYR A 703 19.59 -8.09 -11.11
C TYR A 703 20.82 -7.99 -10.20
N GLN A 704 21.10 -6.80 -9.66
CA GLN A 704 22.11 -6.62 -8.62
C GLN A 704 21.56 -6.91 -7.20
N PRO A 705 22.43 -7.15 -6.19
CA PRO A 705 22.01 -7.52 -4.83
C PRO A 705 21.21 -6.45 -4.08
N GLU A 706 20.52 -6.88 -3.03
CA GLU A 706 19.97 -6.06 -1.95
C GLU A 706 21.00 -5.09 -1.32
N VAL A 707 20.56 -3.99 -0.72
CA VAL A 707 21.39 -2.97 -0.04
C VAL A 707 20.85 -2.72 1.36
N LYS A 708 21.14 -3.69 2.23
CA LYS A 708 20.80 -3.86 3.65
C LYS A 708 20.95 -2.61 4.56
N TYR A 709 20.40 -2.65 5.77
CA TYR A 709 20.93 -1.92 6.94
C TYR A 709 20.81 -2.73 8.25
N VAL A 710 20.05 -2.30 9.28
CA VAL A 710 20.09 -2.89 10.64
C VAL A 710 18.75 -3.00 11.38
N THR A 711 18.47 -4.19 11.88
CA THR A 711 17.59 -4.43 13.04
C THR A 711 18.43 -4.59 14.31
N GLU A 712 17.90 -4.21 15.48
CA GLU A 712 18.60 -4.40 16.77
C GLU A 712 18.89 -5.89 16.98
N LYS A 713 17.86 -6.72 16.78
CA LYS A 713 17.93 -8.15 16.57
C LYS A 713 16.90 -8.55 15.49
N GLY A 714 17.26 -9.57 14.70
CA GLY A 714 16.60 -10.28 13.57
C GLY A 714 15.37 -9.72 12.82
N PRO A 715 14.81 -10.50 11.85
CA PRO A 715 13.38 -10.73 11.29
C PRO A 715 12.44 -11.95 11.70
N ILE A 716 11.08 -11.92 11.58
CA ILE A 716 10.14 -13.05 11.24
C ILE A 716 9.16 -13.04 9.98
N PHE A 717 8.51 -11.97 9.47
CA PHE A 717 7.32 -11.90 8.54
C PHE A 717 6.89 -10.37 8.31
N LEU A 718 5.88 -9.77 7.63
CA LEU A 718 5.67 -8.25 7.58
C LEU A 718 4.19 -7.85 7.33
N MET A 719 3.65 -6.61 7.52
CA MET A 719 2.24 -6.22 7.16
C MET A 719 1.96 -4.85 6.36
N ALA A 720 0.84 -4.05 6.44
CA ALA A 720 0.61 -2.71 5.76
C ALA A 720 -0.64 -1.86 6.22
N ASN A 721 -0.55 -0.50 6.29
CA ASN A 721 -1.60 0.52 6.56
C ASN A 721 -1.28 1.91 5.92
N VAL A 722 -2.00 2.97 6.29
CA VAL A 722 -1.59 4.40 6.15
C VAL A 722 -2.24 5.24 7.28
N PHE A 723 -1.89 6.53 7.44
CA PHE A 723 -2.18 7.29 8.67
C PHE A 723 -2.65 8.75 8.55
N ASN A 724 -2.41 9.45 7.45
CA ASN A 724 -2.18 10.91 7.52
C ASN A 724 -2.45 11.69 6.21
N ASN A 725 -2.57 13.02 6.32
CA ASN A 725 -2.84 13.94 5.21
C ASN A 725 -1.62 14.20 4.31
N GLY A 726 -1.76 13.97 3.00
CA GLY A 726 -0.73 14.16 1.98
C GLY A 726 -0.91 13.16 0.83
N ALA A 727 0.18 12.71 0.18
CA ALA A 727 0.20 11.55 -0.72
C ALA A 727 1.65 11.09 -1.11
N THR A 728 2.27 10.07 -0.44
CA THR A 728 3.63 9.48 -0.69
C THR A 728 4.14 8.39 0.35
N PRO A 729 4.05 7.02 0.17
CA PRO A 729 4.12 5.89 1.18
C PRO A 729 5.28 5.65 2.18
N ASP A 730 5.59 4.42 2.63
CA ASP A 730 6.25 4.00 3.90
C ASP A 730 6.42 2.48 4.04
N LEU A 731 6.75 1.90 5.22
CA LEU A 731 7.28 0.53 5.32
C LEU A 731 7.21 -0.30 6.63
N ILE A 732 6.61 0.11 7.78
CA ILE A 732 6.91 -0.45 9.15
C ILE A 732 7.45 -1.90 9.29
N VAL A 733 8.51 -2.21 10.08
CA VAL A 733 9.02 -3.61 10.09
C VAL A 733 9.26 -4.32 11.47
N VAL A 734 8.91 -5.60 11.69
CA VAL A 734 8.10 -5.99 12.89
C VAL A 734 8.64 -7.03 13.98
N ASN A 735 9.28 -6.71 15.15
CA ASN A 735 10.10 -7.70 15.95
C ASN A 735 9.58 -8.76 16.99
N ASN A 736 10.00 -10.05 16.86
CA ASN A 736 10.09 -11.08 17.93
C ASN A 736 11.09 -10.81 19.08
N LEU A 737 12.32 -11.40 19.16
CA LEU A 737 13.18 -11.50 20.38
C LEU A 737 13.72 -10.17 21.00
N ALA A 738 13.01 -9.05 20.83
CA ALA A 738 13.25 -7.75 21.42
C ALA A 738 12.00 -7.19 22.16
N ASN A 739 10.78 -7.48 21.68
CA ASN A 739 9.50 -7.24 22.37
C ASN A 739 9.02 -5.76 22.53
N SER A 740 8.39 -5.14 21.48
CA SER A 740 7.78 -3.77 21.38
C SER A 740 7.25 -3.12 20.06
N VAL A 741 8.04 -2.62 19.05
CA VAL A 741 7.70 -1.92 17.71
C VAL A 741 9.02 -1.18 17.10
N SER A 742 9.16 -0.18 16.18
CA SER A 742 10.29 0.82 15.81
C SER A 742 10.27 1.82 14.52
N LEU A 743 10.24 3.22 14.55
CA LEU A 743 10.19 4.19 13.31
C LEU A 743 11.30 5.21 12.95
N VAL A 744 11.86 5.12 11.72
CA VAL A 744 12.96 5.91 11.07
C VAL A 744 12.79 7.44 10.93
N ILE A 745 13.80 8.11 10.37
CA ILE A 745 13.62 9.25 9.47
C ILE A 745 13.92 8.83 8.00
N GLY A 746 12.95 8.99 7.10
CA GLY A 746 13.00 8.69 5.65
C GLY A 746 13.32 9.91 4.75
N ASN A 747 12.99 9.86 3.44
CA ASN A 747 13.22 10.94 2.45
C ASN A 747 12.19 10.98 1.29
N GLY A 748 12.15 10.00 0.37
CA GLY A 748 11.33 10.08 -0.86
C GLY A 748 11.02 8.81 -1.69
N ASP A 749 11.60 7.64 -1.42
CA ASP A 749 12.31 6.94 -2.50
C ASP A 749 13.04 5.63 -2.15
N GLY A 750 13.71 5.57 -0.99
CA GLY A 750 15.00 4.88 -0.89
C GLY A 750 16.14 5.44 0.00
N THR A 751 16.07 6.61 0.67
CA THR A 751 17.22 7.15 1.50
C THR A 751 16.89 7.53 2.98
N PHE A 752 17.36 6.75 3.98
CA PHE A 752 16.84 6.80 5.38
C PHE A 752 17.92 6.76 6.50
N ARG A 753 17.51 6.95 7.78
CA ARG A 753 18.35 6.82 9.01
C ARG A 753 17.57 6.81 10.37
N ALA A 754 17.80 5.80 11.23
CA ALA A 754 17.46 5.59 12.66
C ALA A 754 16.00 5.70 13.16
N ARG A 755 15.47 4.67 13.87
CA ARG A 755 14.03 4.45 14.18
C ARG A 755 13.59 4.37 15.68
N ILE A 756 12.40 4.87 16.11
CA ILE A 756 12.02 5.04 17.55
C ILE A 756 11.53 3.77 18.25
N PRO A 757 12.05 3.42 19.44
CA PRO A 757 11.51 2.34 20.29
C PRO A 757 11.38 2.63 21.83
N PHE A 758 10.66 1.84 22.66
CA PHE A 758 10.13 2.12 24.02
C PHE A 758 9.45 0.94 24.85
N MET A 759 9.29 -0.32 24.36
CA MET A 759 9.21 -1.62 25.14
C MET A 759 7.90 -2.31 25.64
N LEU A 760 7.96 -3.67 25.79
CA LEU A 760 7.97 -4.37 27.12
C LEU A 760 8.47 -5.87 27.23
N PRO A 761 7.72 -6.96 26.88
CA PRO A 761 7.83 -8.30 27.51
C PRO A 761 8.44 -9.49 26.69
N GLU A 762 7.69 -10.25 25.86
CA GLU A 762 8.13 -11.41 25.01
C GLU A 762 7.50 -11.32 23.58
N THR A 763 7.12 -12.39 22.82
CA THR A 763 6.67 -12.29 21.36
C THR A 763 6.31 -13.63 20.64
N SER A 764 5.78 -13.79 19.38
CA SER A 764 5.00 -12.95 18.41
C SER A 764 4.43 -13.71 17.13
N ASN A 765 3.12 -13.59 16.71
CA ASN A 765 2.54 -13.18 15.35
C ASN A 765 0.95 -13.02 15.32
N ASN A 766 0.27 -12.03 14.63
CA ASN A 766 -1.19 -11.53 14.53
C ASN A 766 -1.66 -9.99 14.60
N MET A 767 -2.84 -9.58 14.06
CA MET A 767 -3.94 -8.70 14.60
C MET A 767 -5.22 -8.75 13.75
N ALA A 768 -6.30 -8.07 14.18
CA ALA A 768 -7.35 -7.48 13.31
C ALA A 768 -7.91 -6.17 13.88
N ALA A 769 -8.53 -5.30 13.08
CA ALA A 769 -8.73 -3.90 13.47
C ALA A 769 -10.15 -3.43 13.80
N GLY A 770 -10.21 -2.18 14.29
CA GLY A 770 -11.33 -1.32 14.70
C GLY A 770 -11.12 0.15 14.35
N ASP A 771 -12.17 0.98 14.34
CA ASP A 771 -12.09 2.45 14.19
C ASP A 771 -12.56 3.19 15.48
N PHE A 772 -12.20 4.46 15.59
CA PHE A 772 -11.92 5.19 16.83
C PHE A 772 -12.47 6.64 16.79
N ASN A 773 -12.16 7.45 17.81
CA ASN A 773 -12.35 8.90 17.98
C ASN A 773 -13.76 9.54 17.85
N ASN A 774 -14.67 9.00 17.04
CA ASN A 774 -15.87 9.66 16.49
C ASN A 774 -15.61 10.86 15.54
N ASP A 775 -14.40 11.44 15.46
CA ASP A 775 -14.08 12.63 14.64
C ASP A 775 -12.84 12.48 13.72
N ASN A 776 -12.40 11.24 13.44
CA ASN A 776 -11.34 10.85 12.47
C ASN A 776 -9.87 11.06 12.93
N ARG A 777 -9.23 10.09 13.62
CA ARG A 777 -7.84 10.19 14.19
C ARG A 777 -7.05 8.85 14.32
N THR A 778 -5.87 8.71 13.68
CA THR A 778 -5.06 7.44 13.55
C THR A 778 -3.99 7.17 14.65
N ASP A 779 -3.12 6.15 14.45
CA ASP A 779 -2.08 5.48 15.28
C ASP A 779 -2.41 3.99 15.59
N LEU A 780 -1.79 3.23 16.53
CA LEU A 780 -2.11 1.79 16.76
C LEU A 780 -1.92 1.24 18.21
N VAL A 781 -2.55 0.10 18.58
CA VAL A 781 -2.58 -0.58 19.92
C VAL A 781 -2.65 -2.10 19.87
N VAL A 782 -2.21 -2.81 20.91
CA VAL A 782 -1.79 -4.20 20.78
C VAL A 782 -2.05 -5.23 21.91
N VAL A 783 -2.10 -6.57 21.65
CA VAL A 783 -2.81 -7.71 22.37
C VAL A 783 -2.08 -9.05 22.72
N ASN A 784 -1.63 -9.23 23.96
CA ASN A 784 -0.48 -10.05 24.43
C ASN A 784 -0.56 -11.57 24.88
N PRO A 785 0.62 -12.15 25.25
CA PRO A 785 0.95 -14.20 25.78
C PRO A 785 0.71 -14.83 27.17
N GLY A 786 0.00 -14.25 28.14
CA GLY A 786 -0.10 -14.85 29.49
C GLY A 786 -0.83 -14.07 30.59
N ASN A 787 -0.97 -12.75 30.50
CA ASN A 787 -1.53 -11.91 31.59
C ASN A 787 -3.03 -11.69 31.54
N GLN A 788 -3.61 -11.50 30.35
CA GLN A 788 -4.90 -10.83 30.22
C GLN A 788 -4.84 -9.32 30.71
N SER A 789 -4.47 -8.31 29.89
CA SER A 789 -4.31 -6.84 30.21
C SER A 789 -4.76 -5.84 29.07
N VAL A 790 -4.03 -4.75 28.64
CA VAL A 790 -3.86 -4.04 27.28
C VAL A 790 -2.55 -3.21 27.08
N THR A 791 -2.17 -2.86 25.83
CA THR A 791 -1.17 -1.79 25.55
C THR A 791 -1.34 -1.08 24.20
N ILE A 792 -1.80 0.19 24.20
CA ILE A 792 -1.59 1.22 23.14
C ILE A 792 -0.24 1.93 23.36
N LEU A 793 0.09 2.91 22.51
CA LEU A 793 0.67 4.20 22.87
C LEU A 793 -0.14 5.33 22.16
N LEU A 794 -0.43 6.46 22.84
CA LEU A 794 -1.55 7.40 22.56
C LEU A 794 -1.07 8.83 22.26
N THR A 795 -0.65 9.03 21.02
CA THR A 795 -0.16 10.32 20.49
C THR A 795 -1.20 11.45 20.55
N THR A 796 -0.80 12.61 20.05
CA THR A 796 -1.54 13.19 18.90
C THR A 796 -0.55 13.67 17.84
N LYS A 797 -0.77 13.37 16.56
CA LYS A 797 -0.09 13.82 15.32
C LYS A 797 1.42 13.62 15.10
N TYR A 798 2.24 13.36 16.12
CA TYR A 798 3.69 13.17 15.89
C TYR A 798 3.98 11.90 15.13
N ASN A 799 2.94 11.04 15.03
CA ASN A 799 3.04 9.62 14.86
C ASN A 799 3.87 9.16 16.09
N THR A 800 3.33 8.89 17.31
CA THR A 800 4.08 8.35 18.52
C THR A 800 3.22 7.78 19.70
N LEU A 801 3.13 8.44 20.90
CA LEU A 801 3.56 7.95 22.26
C LEU A 801 2.52 7.78 23.42
N GLU A 802 2.82 6.95 24.45
CA GLU A 802 2.15 6.70 25.79
C GLU A 802 0.74 6.02 25.87
N ASN A 803 0.65 4.77 26.38
CA ASN A 803 -0.49 3.81 26.34
C ASN A 803 -1.89 4.32 26.77
N ALA A 804 -2.95 3.77 26.18
CA ALA A 804 -4.35 4.12 26.40
C ALA A 804 -5.34 3.00 26.81
N GLY A 805 -4.91 1.79 27.21
CA GLY A 805 -5.89 0.77 27.64
C GLY A 805 -5.36 -0.48 28.35
N ASN A 806 -6.24 -1.19 29.09
CA ASN A 806 -6.04 -2.54 29.66
C ASN A 806 -7.41 -3.26 30.01
N TYR A 807 -7.98 -4.22 29.25
CA TYR A 807 -9.46 -4.47 29.12
C TYR A 807 -9.94 -5.92 29.10
N PRO A 808 -11.20 -6.33 29.50
CA PRO A 808 -11.58 -7.52 30.33
C PRO A 808 -11.78 -8.93 29.71
N CYS A 809 -11.65 -10.02 30.51
CA CYS A 809 -10.67 -11.13 30.35
C CYS A 809 -11.07 -12.55 29.83
N GLY A 810 -10.21 -13.16 28.98
CA GLY A 810 -10.22 -14.60 28.59
C GLY A 810 -8.84 -15.21 28.25
N VAL A 811 -8.65 -16.54 28.35
CA VAL A 811 -7.33 -17.23 28.36
C VAL A 811 -6.74 -17.51 26.96
N SER A 812 -6.79 -16.59 25.98
CA SER A 812 -5.81 -16.39 24.86
C SER A 812 -6.29 -15.38 23.79
N PRO A 813 -5.48 -14.54 23.10
CA PRO A 813 -5.80 -14.08 21.74
C PRO A 813 -5.27 -15.07 20.70
N PHE A 814 -5.90 -15.10 19.53
CA PHE A 814 -5.36 -15.49 18.20
C PHE A 814 -5.08 -14.31 17.29
N PHE A 815 -5.75 -13.20 17.65
CA PHE A 815 -6.86 -12.64 16.88
C PHE A 815 -7.54 -11.47 17.62
N LEU A 816 -8.32 -10.66 16.89
CA LEU A 816 -9.56 -9.99 17.36
C LEU A 816 -10.46 -9.67 16.12
N ILE A 817 -11.65 -9.08 16.23
CA ILE A 817 -12.16 -8.11 15.24
C ILE A 817 -13.11 -7.08 15.83
N VAL A 818 -13.41 -6.07 15.01
CA VAL A 818 -14.38 -5.01 15.25
C VAL A 818 -15.17 -4.69 13.99
N VAL A 819 -16.48 -4.59 14.17
CA VAL A 819 -17.49 -4.06 13.26
C VAL A 819 -18.60 -3.54 14.19
N ASP A 820 -19.68 -2.97 13.67
CA ASP A 820 -20.94 -2.95 14.42
C ASP A 820 -21.71 -4.27 14.28
N PHE A 821 -22.53 -4.65 15.27
CA PHE A 821 -23.32 -5.89 15.25
C PHE A 821 -24.76 -5.70 14.72
N ASN A 822 -25.32 -4.47 14.77
CA ASN A 822 -26.62 -4.11 14.15
C ASN A 822 -26.55 -2.88 13.20
N GLY A 823 -25.48 -2.07 13.26
CA GLY A 823 -25.19 -1.01 12.28
C GLY A 823 -25.15 0.43 12.79
N ASP A 824 -24.85 0.64 14.08
CA ASP A 824 -24.69 1.98 14.66
C ASP A 824 -23.34 2.66 14.33
N ASN A 825 -22.26 1.88 14.17
CA ASN A 825 -20.87 2.28 13.90
C ASN A 825 -20.11 2.80 15.15
N LYS A 826 -20.71 2.68 16.37
CA LYS A 826 -20.05 2.72 17.70
C LYS A 826 -19.32 1.43 18.09
N LEU A 827 -19.60 0.34 17.36
CA LEU A 827 -18.81 -0.91 17.27
C LEU A 827 -18.85 -1.84 18.48
N ASP A 828 -19.25 -3.11 18.27
CA ASP A 828 -19.37 -4.15 19.32
C ASP A 828 -18.42 -5.30 18.90
N LEU A 829 -17.52 -5.74 19.79
CA LEU A 829 -16.32 -6.50 19.39
C LEU A 829 -16.45 -8.03 19.37
N ALA A 830 -15.47 -8.67 18.70
CA ALA A 830 -15.43 -10.11 18.45
C ALA A 830 -14.12 -10.80 18.90
N VAL A 831 -14.06 -11.34 20.15
CA VAL A 831 -12.89 -12.09 20.69
C VAL A 831 -13.27 -13.17 21.74
N PHE A 832 -12.27 -13.80 22.38
CA PHE A 832 -12.11 -15.26 22.39
C PHE A 832 -10.97 -15.74 23.34
N ASN A 833 -10.84 -17.03 23.72
CA ASN A 833 -9.86 -17.52 24.74
C ASN A 833 -8.96 -18.71 24.26
N GLN A 834 -8.40 -19.61 25.13
CA GLN A 834 -7.62 -20.88 24.81
C GLN A 834 -7.48 -21.94 25.92
N LYS A 835 -8.21 -21.88 27.04
CA LYS A 835 -8.50 -23.10 27.84
C LYS A 835 -9.99 -23.25 28.14
N ASP A 836 -10.78 -22.40 27.47
CA ASP A 836 -12.05 -21.92 28.01
C ASP A 836 -13.22 -22.02 27.04
N ASN A 837 -12.99 -21.96 25.73
CA ASN A 837 -13.93 -22.56 24.77
C ASN A 837 -15.27 -21.84 24.53
N THR A 838 -15.48 -20.73 25.24
CA THR A 838 -16.72 -19.97 25.50
C THR A 838 -17.24 -19.07 24.36
N VAL A 839 -18.18 -18.16 24.64
CA VAL A 839 -18.51 -16.98 23.81
C VAL A 839 -18.23 -15.72 24.65
N SER A 840 -18.26 -14.49 24.12
CA SER A 840 -17.90 -13.26 24.89
C SER A 840 -18.46 -11.98 24.27
N ILE A 841 -19.39 -11.29 24.94
CA ILE A 841 -20.21 -10.20 24.39
C ILE A 841 -20.21 -8.95 25.33
N LEU A 842 -20.22 -7.70 24.80
CA LEU A 842 -19.62 -6.50 25.45
C LEU A 842 -20.36 -5.17 25.80
N LEU A 843 -21.20 -4.52 24.96
CA LEU A 843 -21.57 -3.06 24.95
C LEU A 843 -20.53 -2.07 24.26
N GLY A 844 -20.90 -0.88 23.69
CA GLY A 844 -20.09 -0.07 22.70
C GLY A 844 -19.60 1.41 22.91
N ASN A 845 -18.46 1.89 22.32
CA ASN A 845 -17.90 3.27 22.56
C ASN A 845 -17.29 4.13 21.39
N GLY A 846 -16.16 3.77 20.75
CA GLY A 846 -15.45 4.62 19.77
C GLY A 846 -14.59 5.82 20.26
N ASN A 847 -14.03 5.85 21.50
CA ASN A 847 -13.41 7.06 22.10
C ASN A 847 -12.07 7.00 22.91
N GLY A 848 -11.77 5.90 23.63
CA GLY A 848 -10.54 5.63 24.36
C GLY A 848 -10.57 4.40 25.27
N SER A 849 -11.61 3.57 25.13
CA SER A 849 -12.14 2.69 26.16
C SER A 849 -13.44 2.00 25.70
N PHE A 850 -13.96 1.09 26.51
CA PHE A 850 -15.07 0.23 26.15
C PHE A 850 -15.63 -0.52 27.36
N GLN A 851 -16.25 -1.65 27.05
CA GLN A 851 -17.20 -2.32 27.90
C GLN A 851 -16.87 -3.83 28.03
N THR A 852 -17.85 -4.65 28.40
CA THR A 852 -17.69 -5.75 29.36
C THR A 852 -17.88 -7.16 28.78
N LEU A 853 -16.78 -7.92 28.65
CA LEU A 853 -16.77 -9.34 28.31
C LEU A 853 -17.60 -10.23 29.27
N ASN A 854 -18.11 -11.38 28.81
CA ASN A 854 -18.92 -12.34 29.61
C ASN A 854 -18.56 -13.81 29.27
N SER A 855 -18.85 -14.82 30.11
CA SER A 855 -18.52 -16.24 29.81
C SER A 855 -19.23 -17.35 30.65
N PHE A 856 -19.92 -18.29 29.97
CA PHE A 856 -20.62 -19.52 30.44
C PHE A 856 -20.95 -20.49 29.26
N ALA A 857 -21.01 -21.84 29.34
CA ALA A 857 -20.44 -22.82 30.30
C ALA A 857 -20.37 -24.33 29.78
N THR A 858 -19.92 -24.67 28.55
CA THR A 858 -20.00 -26.05 27.95
C THR A 858 -18.72 -26.83 27.54
N GLY A 859 -18.29 -26.80 26.26
CA GLY A 859 -17.28 -27.64 25.53
C GLY A 859 -15.76 -27.40 25.71
N THR A 860 -14.89 -27.63 24.69
CA THR A 860 -13.40 -27.84 24.82
C THR A 860 -12.44 -27.46 23.65
N ARG A 861 -11.78 -26.25 23.66
CA ARG A 861 -10.30 -25.93 23.63
C ARG A 861 -9.78 -24.44 23.18
N PRO A 862 -10.40 -23.55 22.29
CA PRO A 862 -10.17 -22.33 21.34
C PRO A 862 -9.29 -22.03 20.03
N ILE A 863 -9.79 -22.06 18.73
CA ILE A 863 -9.16 -21.34 17.54
C ILE A 863 -9.87 -20.62 16.31
N ALA A 864 -11.08 -20.76 15.72
CA ALA A 864 -11.37 -20.22 14.32
C ALA A 864 -12.79 -20.15 13.67
N ALA A 865 -13.18 -19.04 13.02
CA ALA A 865 -14.45 -18.88 12.26
C ALA A 865 -14.46 -17.66 11.29
N VAL A 866 -15.27 -17.63 10.21
CA VAL A 866 -15.24 -16.58 9.13
C VAL A 866 -16.56 -16.29 8.33
N SER A 867 -16.46 -15.14 7.60
CA SER A 867 -17.12 -13.75 5.17
C SER A 867 -18.51 -13.18 4.64
N GLY A 868 -19.56 -13.86 4.14
CA GLY A 868 -20.80 -13.13 3.75
C GLY A 868 -22.00 -13.73 3.02
N ASP A 869 -23.13 -13.02 3.21
CA ASP A 869 -24.39 -13.04 2.45
C ASP A 869 -24.86 -14.45 1.97
N PHE A 870 -24.92 -15.41 2.90
CA PHE A 870 -25.52 -16.73 2.68
C PHE A 870 -27.01 -16.74 2.99
N ASN A 871 -27.37 -16.51 4.26
CA ASN A 871 -28.76 -16.39 4.73
C ASN A 871 -29.30 -14.96 4.46
N LYS A 872 -28.37 -14.04 4.18
CA LYS A 872 -28.53 -12.69 3.63
C LYS A 872 -29.41 -11.84 4.53
N ASP A 873 -29.19 -11.91 5.84
CA ASP A 873 -30.25 -11.59 6.82
C ASP A 873 -30.22 -10.19 7.43
N LYS A 874 -29.15 -9.44 7.23
CA LYS A 874 -28.99 -8.08 7.76
C LYS A 874 -28.95 -8.01 9.31
N LYS A 875 -28.92 -9.18 9.96
CA LYS A 875 -28.14 -9.45 11.18
C LYS A 875 -26.79 -10.04 10.71
N VAL A 876 -26.14 -10.88 11.53
CA VAL A 876 -24.77 -11.37 11.30
C VAL A 876 -24.72 -12.88 11.49
N ASP A 877 -25.25 -13.65 10.54
CA ASP A 877 -25.00 -15.10 10.50
C ASP A 877 -23.55 -15.42 10.10
N LEU A 878 -23.00 -16.57 10.50
CA LEU A 878 -21.55 -16.80 10.52
C LEU A 878 -21.19 -18.27 10.28
N ALA A 879 -20.02 -18.53 9.69
CA ALA A 879 -19.50 -19.87 9.46
C ALA A 879 -18.26 -20.17 10.32
N VAL A 880 -18.08 -21.43 10.78
CA VAL A 880 -17.13 -21.76 11.86
C VAL A 880 -16.37 -23.08 11.60
N ILE A 881 -15.03 -23.07 11.54
CA ILE A 881 -14.24 -24.30 11.78
C ILE A 881 -13.43 -24.11 13.07
N ASN A 882 -12.09 -24.24 13.14
CA ASN A 882 -11.21 -24.30 14.35
C ASN A 882 -10.46 -25.63 14.65
N LEU A 883 -9.80 -25.76 15.80
CA LEU A 883 -8.90 -26.88 16.14
C LEU A 883 -9.37 -27.82 17.31
N SER A 884 -8.63 -28.89 17.63
CA SER A 884 -8.92 -30.19 18.33
C SER A 884 -9.72 -31.33 17.63
N SER A 885 -11.05 -31.29 17.55
CA SER A 885 -12.03 -32.24 16.95
C SER A 885 -12.53 -32.26 15.44
N GLN A 886 -12.25 -31.31 14.53
CA GLN A 886 -11.91 -31.47 13.08
C GLN A 886 -12.89 -30.95 12.00
N ASN A 887 -13.79 -30.02 12.32
CA ASN A 887 -15.14 -30.11 11.74
C ASN A 887 -15.95 -28.83 11.42
N ILE A 888 -17.06 -29.10 10.71
CA ILE A 888 -18.40 -28.47 10.79
C ILE A 888 -18.64 -27.67 12.09
N SER A 889 -18.74 -26.34 12.00
CA SER A 889 -19.63 -25.49 12.80
C SER A 889 -20.14 -24.28 11.99
N VAL A 890 -21.23 -23.61 12.39
CA VAL A 890 -21.70 -22.28 11.90
C VAL A 890 -22.45 -21.62 13.07
N LEU A 891 -23.07 -20.44 12.94
CA LEU A 891 -24.33 -20.10 13.63
C LEU A 891 -24.90 -18.72 13.27
N LEU A 892 -26.09 -18.48 13.83
CA LEU A 892 -26.83 -17.23 13.87
C LEU A 892 -26.34 -16.20 14.89
N GLY A 893 -25.36 -15.37 14.50
CA GLY A 893 -25.07 -14.13 15.21
C GLY A 893 -26.23 -13.16 15.02
N TYR A 894 -27.04 -13.03 16.08
CA TYR A 894 -28.44 -12.71 15.84
C TYR A 894 -28.72 -11.22 15.56
N GLY A 895 -27.68 -10.37 15.42
CA GLY A 895 -27.77 -8.91 15.41
C GLY A 895 -28.31 -8.43 16.75
N ASN A 896 -29.62 -8.67 16.97
CA ASN A 896 -30.44 -8.61 18.18
C ASN A 896 -31.31 -9.88 18.45
N GLY A 897 -31.05 -10.63 19.55
CA GLY A 897 -32.10 -11.40 20.27
C GLY A 897 -31.87 -12.86 20.71
N SER A 898 -30.74 -13.52 20.39
CA SER A 898 -30.28 -14.83 21.00
C SER A 898 -28.71 -15.14 21.68
N PHE A 899 -28.92 -16.55 21.47
CA PHE A 899 -28.43 -17.58 20.45
C PHE A 899 -29.44 -18.71 20.20
N GLN A 900 -29.23 -19.48 19.10
CA GLN A 900 -29.49 -20.94 19.05
C GLN A 900 -28.21 -21.83 18.93
N SER A 901 -26.99 -21.28 19.12
CA SER A 901 -25.68 -21.98 19.26
C SER A 901 -25.05 -22.57 17.99
N GLN A 902 -23.85 -23.19 18.10
CA GLN A 902 -23.07 -23.68 16.95
C GLN A 902 -23.76 -24.75 16.10
N GLY A 903 -23.71 -24.60 14.78
CA GLY A 903 -24.16 -25.62 13.85
C GLY A 903 -23.15 -26.73 13.61
N SER A 904 -23.00 -27.65 14.57
CA SER A 904 -21.86 -28.57 14.64
C SER A 904 -22.16 -30.05 14.31
N TYR A 905 -21.22 -30.73 13.63
CA TYR A 905 -21.17 -32.19 13.40
C TYR A 905 -19.70 -32.67 13.32
N ARG A 906 -19.33 -33.76 12.63
CA ARG A 906 -17.92 -34.25 12.60
C ARG A 906 -17.52 -35.19 11.45
N THR A 907 -16.39 -34.86 10.80
CA THR A 907 -15.39 -35.80 10.26
C THR A 907 -14.47 -36.32 11.39
N GLY A 908 -13.34 -36.93 11.03
CA GLY A 908 -12.08 -36.68 11.75
C GLY A 908 -10.98 -36.28 10.74
N LYS A 909 -10.24 -35.21 11.07
CA LYS A 909 -8.98 -34.61 10.53
C LYS A 909 -9.01 -33.11 10.04
N SER A 910 -7.87 -32.36 10.09
CA SER A 910 -7.61 -30.88 10.02
C SER A 910 -6.87 -30.24 8.78
N PRO A 911 -6.99 -28.90 8.48
CA PRO A 911 -6.06 -28.11 7.58
C PRO A 911 -5.39 -26.80 8.14
N SER A 912 -5.32 -25.61 7.48
CA SER A 912 -4.91 -24.23 7.97
C SER A 912 -5.22 -23.04 7.02
N PHE A 913 -5.68 -21.83 7.44
CA PHE A 913 -6.03 -20.57 6.68
C PHE A 913 -7.13 -20.50 5.59
N VAL A 914 -7.45 -19.29 5.11
CA VAL A 914 -8.54 -19.03 4.16
C VAL A 914 -8.36 -17.66 3.46
N ILE A 915 -8.71 -17.56 2.17
CA ILE A 915 -9.55 -16.56 1.43
C ILE A 915 -10.03 -17.27 0.13
N ALA A 916 -10.89 -16.62 -0.67
CA ALA A 916 -11.30 -17.10 -2.00
C ALA A 916 -11.60 -15.91 -2.96
N LEU A 917 -12.19 -16.16 -4.15
CA LEU A 917 -12.80 -15.09 -4.99
C LEU A 917 -13.76 -15.65 -6.08
N ASP A 918 -14.28 -14.76 -6.96
CA ASP A 918 -15.28 -15.01 -8.00
C ASP A 918 -14.78 -15.82 -9.21
N LEU A 919 -15.77 -16.40 -9.91
CA LEU A 919 -15.63 -17.41 -10.97
C LEU A 919 -16.49 -17.09 -12.21
N ASN A 920 -17.21 -15.97 -12.23
CA ASN A 920 -18.31 -15.72 -13.17
C ASN A 920 -18.42 -14.25 -13.63
N SER A 921 -18.11 -13.28 -12.75
CA SER A 921 -18.08 -11.83 -13.02
C SER A 921 -19.34 -11.20 -13.65
N ASP A 922 -20.49 -11.84 -13.47
CA ASP A 922 -21.83 -11.22 -13.40
C ASP A 922 -22.28 -11.12 -11.92
N GLN A 923 -21.29 -11.13 -10.99
CA GLN A 923 -21.35 -11.33 -9.53
C GLN A 923 -22.16 -12.55 -9.10
N ILE A 924 -21.51 -13.71 -8.98
CA ILE A 924 -22.16 -14.96 -8.53
C ILE A 924 -21.16 -15.89 -7.82
N SER A 925 -21.35 -16.02 -6.50
CA SER A 925 -20.35 -16.44 -5.51
C SER A 925 -20.80 -17.60 -4.58
N ASP A 926 -19.95 -18.52 -4.07
CA ASP A 926 -20.27 -19.46 -2.96
C ASP A 926 -19.07 -20.09 -2.21
N LEU A 927 -18.44 -21.19 -2.68
CA LEU A 927 -17.53 -22.02 -1.83
C LEU A 927 -16.68 -23.13 -2.56
N VAL A 928 -15.41 -23.36 -2.16
CA VAL A 928 -14.54 -24.58 -2.34
C VAL A 928 -13.39 -24.66 -1.29
N VAL A 929 -12.81 -25.84 -0.95
CA VAL A 929 -11.95 -26.00 0.28
C VAL A 929 -10.75 -26.97 0.18
N ALA A 930 -9.83 -26.91 1.15
CA ALA A 930 -8.60 -27.72 1.28
C ALA A 930 -8.64 -28.83 2.36
N ASN A 931 -7.48 -29.35 2.80
CA ASN A 931 -7.24 -30.60 3.59
C ASN A 931 -5.73 -30.69 4.08
N GLN A 932 -5.20 -31.72 4.82
CA GLN A 932 -3.71 -31.88 5.14
C GLN A 932 -2.96 -33.26 5.46
N GLY A 933 -3.51 -34.48 5.72
CA GLY A 933 -2.72 -35.77 5.92
C GLY A 933 -3.22 -37.08 5.24
N GLU A 934 -2.47 -37.74 4.32
CA GLU A 934 -2.80 -38.79 3.25
C GLU A 934 -2.78 -38.36 1.70
N ASP A 935 -3.90 -38.24 0.91
CA ASP A 935 -4.03 -37.49 -0.42
C ASP A 935 -5.49 -36.98 -0.88
N THR A 936 -5.88 -35.66 -0.80
CA THR A 936 -7.19 -35.00 -1.23
C THR A 936 -7.16 -33.45 -1.36
N ILE A 937 -8.20 -32.83 -1.95
CA ILE A 937 -8.73 -31.45 -1.71
C ILE A 937 -10.28 -31.51 -1.64
N SER A 938 -11.01 -30.40 -1.54
CA SER A 938 -12.50 -30.35 -1.50
C SER A 938 -13.12 -29.37 -2.52
N VAL A 939 -14.21 -29.75 -3.20
CA VAL A 939 -15.06 -28.83 -3.99
C VAL A 939 -16.53 -28.86 -3.53
N TYR A 940 -17.20 -27.73 -3.67
CA TYR A 940 -18.47 -27.33 -3.05
C TYR A 940 -19.32 -26.50 -4.05
N LEU A 941 -20.56 -26.18 -3.65
CA LEU A 941 -21.43 -25.11 -4.18
C LEU A 941 -22.35 -24.60 -3.03
N GLY A 942 -23.14 -23.55 -3.26
CA GLY A 942 -23.99 -22.85 -2.29
C GLY A 942 -25.36 -23.50 -1.96
N TYR A 943 -26.31 -22.64 -1.55
CA TYR A 943 -27.77 -22.79 -1.30
C TYR A 943 -28.35 -21.77 -0.25
N GLY A 944 -27.52 -21.06 0.52
CA GLY A 944 -27.88 -19.81 1.24
C GLY A 944 -28.72 -19.88 2.53
N ASN A 945 -28.49 -20.83 3.46
CA ASN A 945 -29.37 -21.02 4.63
C ASN A 945 -29.02 -22.04 5.75
N GLY A 946 -28.17 -23.05 5.54
CA GLY A 946 -27.94 -24.19 6.48
C GLY A 946 -28.02 -25.60 5.90
N SER A 947 -28.72 -25.83 4.79
CA SER A 947 -28.81 -27.17 4.15
C SER A 947 -27.70 -27.40 3.11
N PHE A 948 -26.48 -27.60 3.59
CA PHE A 948 -25.23 -27.40 2.84
C PHE A 948 -24.47 -28.64 2.34
N GLN A 949 -23.29 -28.36 1.76
CA GLN A 949 -22.55 -29.25 0.88
C GLN A 949 -21.32 -29.91 1.55
N GLY A 950 -20.61 -30.72 0.76
CA GLY A 950 -19.73 -31.79 1.24
C GLY A 950 -18.48 -32.10 0.39
N GLN A 951 -18.57 -32.95 -0.64
CA GLN A 951 -17.40 -33.52 -1.38
C GLN A 951 -17.73 -33.80 -2.87
N ASN A 952 -16.81 -33.76 -3.87
CA ASN A 952 -15.52 -34.47 -3.98
C ASN A 952 -14.26 -33.57 -4.19
N LYS A 953 -13.22 -34.03 -4.93
CA LYS A 953 -11.80 -33.68 -4.70
C LYS A 953 -10.86 -33.64 -5.95
N PHE A 954 -10.32 -32.50 -6.40
CA PHE A 954 -9.17 -32.44 -7.34
C PHE A 954 -7.80 -31.98 -6.73
N ASN A 955 -6.89 -31.15 -7.35
CA ASN A 955 -5.43 -31.33 -7.04
C ASN A 955 -4.25 -30.29 -7.42
N ALA A 956 -2.93 -30.55 -7.08
CA ALA A 956 -1.65 -29.81 -7.48
C ALA A 956 -0.17 -30.49 -7.67
N GLY A 957 0.27 -31.52 -6.93
CA GLY A 957 1.55 -32.30 -6.58
C GLY A 957 1.41 -33.54 -5.57
N ARG A 958 1.45 -33.44 -4.21
CA ARG A 958 0.76 -34.27 -3.13
C ARG A 958 0.21 -33.30 -2.06
N SER A 959 -0.96 -33.47 -1.43
CA SER A 959 -1.42 -32.62 -0.27
C SER A 959 -1.70 -31.12 -0.51
N PRO A 960 -2.29 -30.37 0.47
CA PRO A 960 -2.74 -28.97 0.31
C PRO A 960 -2.33 -27.87 1.36
N GLY A 961 -2.44 -26.57 1.00
CA GLY A 961 -2.24 -25.34 1.81
C GLY A 961 -1.68 -24.02 1.14
N LEU A 962 -1.25 -23.00 1.94
CA LEU A 962 -1.21 -21.47 1.79
C LEU A 962 -2.21 -20.86 0.77
N LEU A 963 -2.26 -19.54 0.60
CA LEU A 963 -3.34 -18.69 0.10
C LEU A 963 -2.85 -17.44 -0.68
N LEU A 964 -3.52 -17.05 -1.76
CA LEU A 964 -4.05 -15.69 -2.06
C LEU A 964 -4.98 -15.79 -3.29
N SER A 965 -5.83 -14.79 -3.55
CA SER A 965 -6.81 -14.79 -4.66
C SER A 965 -6.83 -13.46 -5.42
N GLY A 966 -7.32 -13.49 -6.68
CA GLY A 966 -7.40 -12.32 -7.57
C GLY A 966 -7.30 -12.65 -9.06
N ASP A 967 -7.77 -11.74 -9.91
CA ASP A 967 -7.68 -11.86 -11.38
C ASP A 967 -6.32 -11.41 -11.91
N PHE A 968 -5.23 -11.87 -11.28
CA PHE A 968 -3.93 -11.84 -11.95
C PHE A 968 -3.95 -12.77 -13.20
N ASN A 969 -5.06 -13.48 -13.44
CA ASN A 969 -5.45 -14.21 -14.66
C ASN A 969 -5.93 -13.29 -15.82
N ASN A 970 -6.38 -12.07 -15.53
CA ASN A 970 -7.02 -11.08 -16.42
C ASN A 970 -8.09 -11.67 -17.39
N ASP A 971 -8.76 -12.74 -16.97
CA ASP A 971 -9.84 -13.45 -17.68
C ASP A 971 -11.10 -13.56 -16.80
N LYS A 972 -11.13 -12.73 -15.75
CA LYS A 972 -12.26 -12.43 -14.87
C LYS A 972 -12.76 -13.61 -14.06
N ILE A 973 -11.84 -14.53 -13.78
CA ILE A 973 -11.97 -15.57 -12.76
C ILE A 973 -10.68 -15.59 -11.93
N LEU A 974 -10.84 -15.56 -10.62
CA LEU A 974 -9.94 -14.87 -9.70
C LEU A 974 -9.18 -15.87 -8.79
N ASP A 975 -8.74 -16.95 -9.43
CA ASP A 975 -8.88 -18.31 -8.91
C ASP A 975 -7.96 -18.76 -7.75
N ILE A 976 -6.69 -19.02 -8.06
CA ILE A 976 -5.94 -20.10 -7.41
C ILE A 976 -4.72 -19.62 -6.63
N GLY A 977 -4.23 -20.55 -5.84
CA GLY A 977 -2.79 -20.68 -5.69
C GLY A 977 -2.35 -22.12 -5.58
N VAL A 978 -1.09 -22.36 -5.25
CA VAL A 978 -0.62 -23.64 -4.71
C VAL A 978 0.31 -23.36 -3.55
N ILE A 979 -0.28 -22.95 -2.43
CA ILE A 979 0.34 -22.05 -1.42
C ILE A 979 1.54 -22.77 -0.72
N SER A 980 2.41 -22.20 0.15
CA SER A 980 3.22 -23.00 1.13
C SER A 980 4.04 -22.21 2.18
N ASN A 981 4.75 -22.84 3.14
CA ASN A 981 5.38 -22.18 4.32
C ASN A 981 6.79 -22.72 4.78
N GLN A 982 7.92 -22.35 4.11
CA GLN A 982 9.36 -22.78 4.23
C GLN A 982 10.18 -23.66 3.16
N TRP A 983 9.66 -24.64 2.37
CA TRP A 983 10.23 -25.27 1.13
C TRP A 983 10.27 -24.34 -0.10
N SER A 984 9.22 -24.15 -0.96
CA SER A 984 9.24 -23.19 -2.13
C SER A 984 8.06 -22.89 -3.12
N THR A 985 7.34 -23.83 -3.81
CA THR A 985 6.58 -23.61 -5.11
C THR A 985 5.22 -24.38 -5.32
N LEU A 986 4.60 -24.41 -6.53
CA LEU A 986 3.57 -23.45 -7.04
C LEU A 986 3.07 -23.75 -8.49
N TYR A 987 1.75 -23.85 -8.76
CA TYR A 987 1.12 -24.20 -10.07
C TYR A 987 -0.27 -23.52 -10.29
N MET A 988 -0.80 -23.52 -11.53
CA MET A 988 -2.05 -22.84 -11.99
C MET A 988 -2.46 -23.31 -13.40
N LEU A 989 -3.76 -23.54 -13.73
CA LEU A 989 -4.24 -23.64 -15.14
C LEU A 989 -5.75 -23.41 -15.53
N ILE A 990 -6.57 -22.62 -14.85
CA ILE A 990 -7.74 -21.87 -15.40
C ILE A 990 -8.86 -22.71 -16.13
N SER A 991 -9.19 -23.92 -15.61
CA SER A 991 -10.39 -24.83 -15.82
C SER A 991 -10.67 -25.62 -17.12
N ASP A 992 -11.90 -26.13 -17.34
CA ASP A 992 -12.21 -27.14 -18.38
C ASP A 992 -13.71 -27.30 -18.69
N GLY A 993 -14.56 -27.28 -17.64
CA GLY A 993 -16.01 -27.50 -17.78
C GLY A 993 -16.47 -28.96 -17.96
N ASN A 994 -15.55 -29.91 -18.19
CA ASN A 994 -15.81 -31.35 -18.28
C ASN A 994 -15.13 -32.16 -17.15
N ALA A 995 -14.41 -31.47 -16.24
CA ALA A 995 -13.54 -32.05 -15.21
C ALA A 995 -12.39 -32.93 -15.79
N SER A 996 -11.69 -32.41 -16.81
CA SER A 996 -10.61 -33.11 -17.55
C SER A 996 -9.16 -32.82 -17.08
N PHE A 997 -8.98 -31.88 -16.15
CA PHE A 997 -7.74 -31.24 -15.70
C PHE A 997 -6.43 -32.12 -15.70
N PRO A 998 -5.38 -31.81 -16.53
CA PRO A 998 -4.21 -32.71 -16.64
C PRO A 998 -2.77 -32.12 -16.86
N TYR A 999 -2.48 -30.81 -16.73
CA TYR A 999 -1.14 -30.22 -17.07
C TYR A 999 -0.32 -29.68 -15.85
N LYS A 1000 0.87 -29.05 -16.04
CA LYS A 1000 1.93 -29.03 -15.00
C LYS A 1000 2.88 -27.80 -15.03
N GLN A 1001 3.47 -27.41 -13.88
CA GLN A 1001 4.22 -26.14 -13.71
C GLN A 1001 5.25 -26.20 -12.54
N THR A 1002 5.97 -25.08 -12.27
CA THR A 1002 6.80 -24.66 -11.10
C THR A 1002 7.31 -23.20 -11.44
N ASN A 1003 8.02 -22.44 -10.58
CA ASN A 1003 9.10 -21.46 -10.93
C ASN A 1003 10.10 -21.19 -9.75
N THR A 1004 10.75 -20.01 -9.59
CA THR A 1004 11.56 -19.59 -8.38
C THR A 1004 11.96 -18.03 -8.35
N ILE A 1005 12.18 -17.32 -7.21
CA ILE A 1005 12.48 -15.85 -6.85
C ILE A 1005 13.05 -15.53 -5.40
N VAL A 1006 12.36 -14.98 -4.35
CA VAL A 1006 12.93 -14.06 -3.27
C VAL A 1006 12.55 -14.15 -1.70
N THR A 1007 13.04 -15.14 -0.92
CA THR A 1007 13.17 -15.31 0.60
C THR A 1007 12.01 -15.31 1.59
N SER A 1008 11.79 -16.38 2.40
CA SER A 1008 10.43 -16.77 2.86
C SER A 1008 9.46 -15.76 3.38
N PRO A 1009 8.13 -15.93 3.11
CA PRO A 1009 6.90 -15.57 3.82
C PRO A 1009 6.33 -16.70 4.69
N THR A 1010 5.22 -16.37 5.36
CA THR A 1010 4.01 -17.20 5.47
C THR A 1010 2.76 -16.31 5.21
N ASP A 1011 2.66 -15.71 4.01
CA ASP A 1011 2.34 -14.27 3.82
C ASP A 1011 1.76 -13.86 2.47
N ALA A 1012 1.23 -12.63 2.47
CA ALA A 1012 1.45 -11.51 1.55
C ALA A 1012 0.15 -10.71 1.36
N VAL A 1013 0.16 -9.72 0.46
CA VAL A 1013 -1.06 -9.33 -0.27
C VAL A 1013 -0.83 -9.18 -1.76
N ALA A 1014 -1.97 -9.31 -2.42
CA ALA A 1014 -2.28 -8.96 -3.78
C ALA A 1014 -3.09 -7.65 -3.77
N THR A 1015 -2.63 -6.59 -4.45
CA THR A 1015 -3.47 -5.42 -4.80
C THR A 1015 -2.80 -4.59 -5.89
N ASP A 1016 -3.56 -3.73 -6.55
CA ASP A 1016 -3.03 -2.80 -7.55
C ASP A 1016 -2.29 -1.62 -6.89
N PHE A 1017 -1.10 -1.90 -6.41
CA PHE A 1017 -0.25 -0.93 -5.74
C PHE A 1017 0.25 0.20 -6.64
N ASN A 1018 0.29 -0.05 -7.94
CA ASN A 1018 0.84 0.85 -8.96
C ASN A 1018 -0.23 1.57 -9.80
N ASN A 1019 -1.50 1.39 -9.44
CA ASN A 1019 -2.70 1.88 -10.10
C ASN A 1019 -2.70 1.66 -11.64
N ASP A 1020 -2.25 0.49 -12.12
CA ASP A 1020 -2.24 0.08 -13.56
C ASP A 1020 -3.39 -0.87 -13.95
N GLU A 1021 -4.38 -1.02 -13.07
CA GLU A 1021 -5.53 -1.93 -13.13
C GLU A 1021 -5.17 -3.42 -13.05
N LYS A 1022 -3.93 -3.76 -12.67
CA LYS A 1022 -3.45 -5.13 -12.51
C LYS A 1022 -2.96 -5.35 -11.09
N ILE A 1023 -3.20 -6.55 -10.57
CA ILE A 1023 -2.83 -6.93 -9.22
C ILE A 1023 -1.33 -7.23 -9.18
N ASP A 1024 -0.49 -6.19 -9.06
CA ASP A 1024 0.93 -6.33 -8.67
C ASP A 1024 1.02 -6.82 -7.21
N VAL A 1025 2.24 -7.05 -6.69
CA VAL A 1025 2.38 -7.95 -5.53
C VAL A 1025 3.37 -7.56 -4.46
N ALA A 1026 2.94 -7.85 -3.23
CA ALA A 1026 3.68 -7.58 -2.04
C ALA A 1026 4.86 -8.57 -1.92
N MET A 1027 6.10 -8.13 -2.19
CA MET A 1027 7.22 -9.04 -2.48
C MET A 1027 8.62 -8.87 -1.86
N ILE A 1028 8.96 -7.77 -1.22
CA ILE A 1028 10.12 -7.70 -0.32
C ILE A 1028 9.90 -8.55 0.91
N SER A 1029 10.91 -9.20 1.45
CA SER A 1029 10.66 -10.32 2.35
C SER A 1029 10.94 -10.08 3.85
N LYS A 1030 11.23 -11.14 4.63
CA LYS A 1030 11.71 -11.14 6.03
C LYS A 1030 12.95 -10.26 6.32
N LYS A 1031 13.06 -9.01 5.83
CA LYS A 1031 14.02 -7.93 6.17
C LYS A 1031 13.76 -6.62 5.37
N ASN A 1032 12.57 -6.04 5.49
CA ASN A 1032 12.35 -4.58 5.44
C ASN A 1032 12.79 -3.80 4.15
N ILE A 1033 11.91 -3.34 3.23
CA ILE A 1033 12.20 -2.32 2.17
C ILE A 1033 11.01 -1.93 1.25
N LEU A 1034 11.15 -0.84 0.49
CA LEU A 1034 10.64 -0.77 -0.89
C LEU A 1034 11.73 -1.24 -1.87
N ARG A 1035 11.49 -2.35 -2.57
CA ARG A 1035 12.41 -3.00 -3.53
C ARG A 1035 11.65 -4.01 -4.42
N ILE A 1036 10.87 -3.54 -5.40
CA ILE A 1036 9.56 -4.18 -5.64
C ILE A 1036 9.42 -5.16 -6.83
N TYR A 1037 9.06 -4.78 -8.08
CA TYR A 1037 8.89 -5.80 -9.16
C TYR A 1037 8.79 -5.40 -10.67
N ILE A 1038 7.67 -4.82 -11.14
CA ILE A 1038 7.25 -4.68 -12.56
C ILE A 1038 7.66 -5.83 -13.51
N PHE A 1039 7.14 -7.02 -13.24
CA PHE A 1039 5.81 -7.35 -13.79
C PHE A 1039 5.34 -6.46 -14.97
N GLN A 1040 5.66 -6.80 -16.22
CA GLN A 1040 5.30 -5.94 -17.37
C GLN A 1040 5.12 -6.60 -18.76
N ASP A 1041 4.45 -5.83 -19.62
CA ASP A 1041 3.72 -6.21 -20.83
C ASP A 1041 4.52 -6.94 -21.93
N LYS A 1042 3.92 -8.00 -22.51
CA LYS A 1042 4.43 -8.73 -23.70
C LYS A 1042 3.37 -9.06 -24.76
#